data_AF-A0A250IZF2-F1
#
_entry.id   AF-A0A250IZF2-F1
#
_cell.length_a   1.000
_cell.length_b   1.000
_cell.length_c   1.000
_cell.angle_alpha   90.00
_cell.angle_beta   90.00
_cell.angle_gamma   90.00
#
_symmetry.space_group_name_H-M   'P 1'
#
loop_
_entity.id
_entity.type
_entity.pdbx_description
1 polymer ?
#
loop_
_entity_poly.entity_id
_entity_poly.type
_entity_poly.pdbx_seq_one_letter_code
_entity_poly.pdbx_strand_id
1 'polypeptide(L)'
;MLPGPSFRGLSSLALFATAMALPSLANAAPPENNSTAIVMGSTALTGIHDNEIFQRAGTKPDSVARISVKLTSTPSTATYTYYSISLLNGGNTRERVLSEGVYTGASLLDFSLATGNSRRKVRVSFYDASNIERLRWDSPGFSVGEVFMIAGQSNVGSHGDTEGTVVTANALHRAVDPTGATSWLPVTEPLAYTTASGGQYFGSPWASFADNLGSRLGVPVAVLNASWGGSALEYWDSTVTPATTRVKDLNGNPVVLFERLKLGASVLKRLTATRGQLQCGFRAVLWHQGESNSEREFTTDPNEPQQPSRTWYAARLKDLAQDFRDITGCTQPWMVASATWLAPHYRTGDGLSLATKWAAETEIRKGQRYLANREPVTSSEPVFLQGPDTDMLIGEDPTWTPPGPKAYRWDGIHMTRQGLNLHGRLWSERVAGMLGAGSVWVEKDLVPEVARAWNMFSTTLGRTPEEMNLDNEGLRYWVQVLTTNPGSATEAAIQSTLQGSDEFFIRDTFRRTVNRRPSGWEVYYWATEMSAGRTTRANLAFANRVGYENTLTPNGKRVFLLYVNVMGRTLPEITADTNGMDYWTRVLDDNPASEAAIAETFRTSAEYRVRTAFVKSKGRQPTLAELSTFIPKVTSPTTPTDAWLANDVWVNAAD
;
A
#
# COMPACT_ATOMS: atom_id res chain seq x y z
N MET A 1 51.96 37.57 -23.14
CA MET A 1 52.82 36.89 -22.15
C MET A 1 52.65 35.39 -22.32
N LEU A 2 53.62 34.76 -22.98
CA LEU A 2 53.98 33.34 -22.86
C LEU A 2 54.81 33.18 -21.56
N PRO A 3 54.93 31.99 -20.95
CA PRO A 3 55.82 30.93 -21.46
C PRO A 3 55.34 29.47 -21.26
N GLY A 4 55.89 28.58 -22.10
CA GLY A 4 55.85 27.11 -21.93
C GLY A 4 56.92 26.60 -20.94
N PRO A 5 57.10 25.27 -20.86
CA PRO A 5 58.26 24.58 -21.50
C PRO A 5 57.88 23.14 -21.97
N SER A 6 58.69 22.26 -22.56
CA SER A 6 59.83 22.24 -23.48
C SER A 6 60.05 20.75 -23.89
N PHE A 7 60.58 20.49 -25.08
CA PHE A 7 60.76 19.20 -25.78
C PHE A 7 61.81 18.22 -25.22
N ARG A 8 61.65 16.92 -25.55
CA ARG A 8 62.60 15.89 -26.10
C ARG A 8 61.90 14.51 -26.00
N GLY A 9 61.80 13.57 -26.95
CA GLY A 9 62.53 13.24 -28.18
C GLY A 9 63.09 11.80 -28.06
N LEU A 10 62.90 10.95 -29.09
CA LEU A 10 63.42 9.55 -29.32
C LEU A 10 62.46 8.42 -28.86
N SER A 11 62.09 7.36 -29.61
CA SER A 11 62.53 6.81 -30.90
C SER A 11 61.42 5.96 -31.52
N SER A 12 61.44 5.89 -32.85
CA SER A 12 60.74 4.95 -33.72
C SER A 12 61.03 3.46 -33.44
N LEU A 13 59.99 2.62 -33.43
CA LEU A 13 60.05 1.29 -34.03
C LEU A 13 58.68 0.95 -34.62
N ALA A 14 58.59 1.00 -35.94
CA ALA A 14 57.47 0.48 -36.70
C ALA A 14 57.65 -1.03 -36.87
N LEU A 15 56.68 -1.83 -36.42
CA LEU A 15 56.45 -3.15 -36.96
C LEU A 15 55.02 -3.21 -37.49
N PHE A 16 54.92 -3.44 -38.80
CA PHE A 16 53.70 -3.78 -39.52
C PHE A 16 53.14 -5.10 -38.99
N ALA A 17 51.85 -5.12 -38.64
CA ALA A 17 51.01 -6.30 -38.79
C ALA A 17 49.57 -5.85 -39.10
N THR A 18 49.24 -5.99 -40.36
CA THR A 18 47.92 -5.89 -40.98
C THR A 18 46.93 -6.78 -40.25
N ALA A 19 45.91 -6.21 -39.60
CA ALA A 19 44.70 -6.91 -39.20
C ALA A 19 43.48 -6.03 -39.50
N MET A 20 42.90 -6.34 -40.66
CA MET A 20 41.59 -5.98 -41.21
C MET A 20 40.76 -4.96 -40.43
N ALA A 21 40.51 -3.82 -41.08
CA ALA A 21 39.31 -3.03 -40.83
C ALA A 21 38.08 -3.91 -41.13
N LEU A 22 37.42 -4.40 -40.09
CA LEU A 22 36.05 -4.89 -40.20
C LEU A 22 35.18 -3.69 -40.58
N PRO A 23 34.40 -3.74 -41.67
CA PRO A 23 33.42 -2.71 -41.92
C PRO A 23 32.37 -2.81 -40.79
N SER A 24 32.22 -1.73 -40.03
CA SER A 24 31.05 -1.49 -39.21
C SER A 24 29.85 -1.27 -40.15
N LEU A 25 29.38 -2.34 -40.77
CA LEU A 25 28.02 -2.40 -41.30
C LEU A 25 27.13 -2.44 -40.07
N ALA A 26 26.49 -1.31 -39.79
CA ALA A 26 25.22 -1.32 -39.07
C ALA A 26 24.25 -2.16 -39.90
N ASN A 27 24.27 -3.47 -39.69
CA ASN A 27 23.34 -4.40 -40.31
C ASN A 27 21.96 -4.06 -39.75
N ALA A 28 21.17 -3.31 -40.50
CA ALA A 28 19.72 -3.37 -40.33
C ALA A 28 19.32 -4.84 -40.42
N ALA A 29 18.50 -5.34 -39.47
CA ALA A 29 18.12 -6.75 -39.49
C ALA A 29 17.63 -7.17 -40.87
N PRO A 30 18.07 -8.35 -41.37
CA PRO A 30 17.71 -8.81 -42.70
C PRO A 30 16.20 -8.76 -42.94
N PRO A 31 15.74 -8.52 -44.18
CA PRO A 31 14.32 -8.51 -44.50
C PRO A 31 13.69 -9.88 -44.19
N GLU A 32 12.47 -9.88 -43.63
CA GLU A 32 11.71 -11.11 -43.38
C GLU A 32 11.36 -11.78 -44.72
N ASN A 33 11.90 -12.96 -44.98
CA ASN A 33 11.59 -13.73 -46.18
C ASN A 33 10.46 -14.72 -45.83
N ASN A 34 9.23 -14.24 -45.94
CA ASN A 34 8.04 -14.91 -45.42
C ASN A 34 7.72 -16.31 -45.99
N SER A 35 8.41 -16.77 -47.04
CA SER A 35 8.06 -17.99 -47.77
C SER A 35 8.97 -19.21 -47.56
N THR A 36 10.10 -19.11 -46.85
CA THR A 36 11.07 -20.25 -46.73
C THR A 36 11.51 -20.62 -45.32
N ALA A 37 11.19 -19.83 -44.30
CA ALA A 37 11.58 -20.12 -42.92
C ALA A 37 10.75 -21.24 -42.30
N ILE A 38 11.40 -22.17 -41.59
CA ILE A 38 10.71 -23.20 -40.81
C ILE A 38 10.05 -22.55 -39.60
N VAL A 39 8.75 -22.80 -39.42
CA VAL A 39 7.99 -22.33 -38.25
C VAL A 39 8.21 -23.31 -37.11
N MET A 40 8.78 -22.84 -36.02
CA MET A 40 8.94 -23.59 -34.79
C MET A 40 7.57 -23.88 -34.15
N GLY A 41 7.45 -25.03 -33.48
CA GLY A 41 6.26 -25.36 -32.69
C GLY A 41 6.03 -24.37 -31.54
N SER A 42 4.78 -24.27 -31.08
CA SER A 42 4.39 -23.32 -30.01
C SER A 42 5.16 -23.51 -28.70
N THR A 43 5.69 -24.72 -28.44
CA THR A 43 6.49 -25.08 -27.25
C THR A 43 8.00 -24.96 -27.46
N ALA A 44 8.47 -24.52 -28.63
CA ALA A 44 9.90 -24.37 -28.90
C ALA A 44 10.55 -23.28 -28.05
N LEU A 45 9.76 -22.26 -27.67
CA LEU A 45 10.16 -21.25 -26.71
C LEU A 45 9.14 -21.18 -25.57
N THR A 46 9.64 -20.92 -24.37
CA THR A 46 8.86 -20.70 -23.14
C THR A 46 9.12 -19.29 -22.61
N GLY A 47 8.28 -18.83 -21.68
CA GLY A 47 8.44 -17.52 -21.03
C GLY A 47 7.37 -16.49 -21.42
N ILE A 48 6.50 -16.80 -22.38
CA ILE A 48 5.31 -15.99 -22.70
C ILE A 48 4.10 -16.93 -22.78
N HIS A 49 3.09 -16.67 -21.96
CA HIS A 49 1.80 -17.35 -21.98
C HIS A 49 0.77 -16.57 -22.79
N ASP A 50 -0.26 -17.26 -23.30
CA ASP A 50 -1.34 -16.58 -23.99
C ASP A 50 -2.12 -15.68 -23.03
N ASN A 51 -2.48 -14.50 -23.54
CA ASN A 51 -3.20 -13.46 -22.83
C ASN A 51 -2.49 -12.90 -21.59
N GLU A 52 -1.21 -13.21 -21.41
CA GLU A 52 -0.42 -12.75 -20.28
C GLU A 52 -0.26 -11.23 -20.24
N ILE A 53 -0.15 -10.65 -19.04
CA ILE A 53 0.30 -9.28 -18.83
C ILE A 53 1.66 -9.30 -18.13
N PHE A 54 2.66 -8.68 -18.77
CA PHE A 54 3.96 -8.46 -18.16
C PHE A 54 3.98 -7.18 -17.34
N GLN A 55 4.44 -7.29 -16.09
CA GLN A 55 4.66 -6.17 -15.20
C GLN A 55 5.73 -5.22 -15.76
N ARG A 56 5.41 -3.93 -15.81
CA ARG A 56 6.37 -2.87 -16.13
C ARG A 56 7.48 -2.77 -15.08
N ALA A 57 8.71 -2.50 -15.52
CA ALA A 57 9.87 -2.45 -14.62
C ALA A 57 9.86 -1.24 -13.67
N GLY A 58 9.42 -0.08 -14.16
CA GLY A 58 9.30 1.16 -13.36
C GLY A 58 7.85 1.55 -13.11
N THR A 59 7.64 2.63 -12.36
CA THR A 59 6.31 3.17 -12.03
C THR A 59 5.84 4.24 -13.04
N LYS A 60 6.79 4.94 -13.70
CA LYS A 60 6.50 6.00 -14.69
C LYS A 60 5.76 5.46 -15.92
N PRO A 61 4.84 6.19 -16.56
CA PRO A 61 4.03 5.71 -17.69
C PRO A 61 4.82 5.09 -18.86
N ASP A 62 6.02 5.61 -19.13
CA ASP A 62 6.95 5.19 -20.19
C ASP A 62 7.83 3.98 -19.83
N SER A 63 7.69 3.44 -18.61
CA SER A 63 8.51 2.32 -18.13
C SER A 63 8.27 1.04 -18.92
N VAL A 64 9.32 0.53 -19.57
CA VAL A 64 9.26 -0.73 -20.34
C VAL A 64 9.06 -1.96 -19.44
N ALA A 65 8.53 -3.05 -20.02
CA ALA A 65 8.68 -4.40 -19.48
C ALA A 65 9.95 -5.05 -20.02
N ARG A 66 10.67 -5.78 -19.16
CA ARG A 66 11.79 -6.63 -19.55
C ARG A 66 11.28 -8.06 -19.66
N ILE A 67 11.45 -8.66 -20.84
CA ILE A 67 10.88 -9.96 -21.17
C ILE A 67 12.01 -10.87 -21.65
N SER A 68 12.00 -12.09 -21.12
CA SER A 68 12.95 -13.14 -21.49
C SER A 68 12.18 -14.32 -22.05
N VAL A 69 12.65 -14.86 -23.17
CA VAL A 69 12.16 -16.13 -23.72
C VAL A 69 13.27 -17.17 -23.69
N LYS A 70 12.90 -18.41 -23.38
CA LYS A 70 13.84 -19.52 -23.26
C LYS A 70 13.55 -20.58 -24.32
N LEU A 71 14.54 -20.86 -25.15
CA LEU A 71 14.56 -21.96 -26.11
C LEU A 71 14.54 -23.30 -25.35
N THR A 72 13.62 -24.20 -25.72
CA THR A 72 13.58 -25.57 -25.17
C THR A 72 14.64 -26.47 -25.79
N SER A 73 15.00 -26.20 -27.05
CA SER A 73 16.18 -26.74 -27.72
C SER A 73 16.92 -25.60 -28.44
N THR A 74 18.24 -25.51 -28.24
CA THR A 74 19.06 -24.46 -28.86
C THR A 74 19.39 -24.81 -30.31
N PRO A 75 19.06 -23.94 -31.28
CA PRO A 75 19.50 -24.11 -32.67
C PRO A 75 21.02 -24.24 -32.80
N SER A 76 21.50 -25.00 -33.79
CA SER A 76 22.94 -25.20 -34.02
C SER A 76 23.63 -23.90 -34.47
N THR A 77 24.67 -23.49 -33.77
CA THR A 77 25.50 -22.32 -34.14
C THR A 77 26.28 -22.52 -35.44
N ALA A 78 26.43 -23.76 -35.92
CA ALA A 78 27.01 -24.06 -37.22
C ALA A 78 26.06 -23.68 -38.38
N THR A 79 24.76 -23.60 -38.11
CA THR A 79 23.73 -23.29 -39.11
C THR A 79 23.21 -21.86 -38.95
N TYR A 80 23.02 -21.41 -37.72
CA TYR A 80 22.45 -20.11 -37.40
C TYR A 80 23.52 -19.20 -36.80
N THR A 81 23.74 -18.04 -37.41
CA THR A 81 24.80 -17.11 -37.01
C THR A 81 24.27 -15.79 -36.45
N TYR A 82 22.98 -15.51 -36.65
CA TYR A 82 22.34 -14.28 -36.23
C TYR A 82 20.90 -14.54 -35.75
N TYR A 83 20.41 -13.72 -34.84
CA TYR A 83 19.02 -13.75 -34.38
C TYR A 83 18.41 -12.34 -34.33
N SER A 84 17.09 -12.27 -34.44
CA SER A 84 16.32 -11.04 -34.19
C SER A 84 15.03 -11.34 -33.44
N ILE A 85 14.66 -10.48 -32.51
CA ILE A 85 13.34 -10.43 -31.88
C ILE A 85 12.63 -9.20 -32.39
N SER A 86 11.48 -9.39 -33.03
CA SER A 86 10.71 -8.32 -33.66
C SER A 86 9.31 -8.22 -33.08
N LEU A 87 8.83 -7.00 -32.89
CA LEU A 87 7.42 -6.72 -32.61
C LEU A 87 6.62 -6.94 -33.90
N LEU A 88 5.49 -7.62 -33.77
CA LEU A 88 4.56 -7.84 -34.87
C LEU A 88 3.35 -6.91 -34.75
N ASN A 89 2.85 -6.44 -35.90
CA ASN A 89 1.57 -5.75 -35.97
C ASN A 89 0.39 -6.74 -36.04
N GLY A 90 -0.85 -6.22 -36.11
CA GLY A 90 -2.08 -7.03 -36.16
C GLY A 90 -2.18 -8.02 -37.33
N GLY A 91 -1.33 -7.89 -38.34
CA GLY A 91 -1.22 -8.81 -39.49
C GLY A 91 -0.05 -9.81 -39.39
N ASN A 92 0.62 -9.93 -38.24
CA ASN A 92 1.85 -10.74 -38.04
C ASN A 92 3.02 -10.33 -38.95
N THR A 93 3.03 -9.07 -39.40
CA THR A 93 4.18 -8.50 -40.11
C THR A 93 5.05 -7.73 -39.13
N ARG A 94 6.36 -7.76 -39.31
CA ARG A 94 7.31 -7.04 -38.48
C ARG A 94 7.05 -5.54 -38.52
N GLU A 95 6.79 -4.98 -37.34
CA GLU A 95 6.65 -3.54 -37.10
C GLU A 95 8.03 -2.92 -36.82
N ARG A 96 8.78 -3.50 -35.89
CA ARG A 96 10.14 -3.06 -35.53
C ARG A 96 10.94 -4.16 -34.83
N VAL A 97 12.26 -4.03 -34.81
CA VAL A 97 13.16 -4.89 -34.03
C VAL A 97 13.20 -4.41 -32.58
N LEU A 98 13.18 -5.35 -31.65
CA LEU A 98 13.30 -5.13 -30.21
C LEU A 98 14.67 -5.53 -29.68
N SER A 99 15.29 -6.55 -30.28
CA SER A 99 16.59 -7.09 -29.90
C SER A 99 17.17 -7.88 -31.07
N GLU A 100 18.48 -7.85 -31.28
CA GLU A 100 19.14 -8.62 -32.34
C GLU A 100 20.64 -8.77 -32.04
N GLY A 101 21.29 -9.72 -32.71
CA GLY A 101 22.73 -9.89 -32.60
C GLY A 101 23.25 -11.20 -33.14
N VAL A 102 24.57 -11.37 -33.03
CA VAL A 102 25.25 -12.63 -33.35
C VAL A 102 24.71 -13.73 -32.44
N TYR A 103 24.28 -14.85 -33.05
CA TYR A 103 23.79 -15.99 -32.32
C TYR A 103 24.95 -16.88 -31.87
N THR A 104 25.17 -16.93 -30.57
CA THR A 104 26.27 -17.68 -29.93
C THR A 104 25.83 -18.99 -29.30
N GLY A 105 24.58 -19.43 -29.54
CA GLY A 105 24.00 -20.62 -28.90
C GLY A 105 23.30 -20.30 -27.57
N ALA A 106 23.08 -19.02 -27.25
CA ALA A 106 22.34 -18.62 -26.06
C ALA A 106 20.93 -19.23 -26.06
N SER A 107 20.53 -19.85 -24.94
CA SER A 107 19.20 -20.42 -24.74
C SER A 107 18.17 -19.43 -24.21
N LEU A 108 18.64 -18.34 -23.59
CA LEU A 108 17.81 -17.24 -23.11
C LEU A 108 18.01 -16.03 -24.01
N LEU A 109 16.92 -15.44 -24.47
CA LEU A 109 16.93 -14.24 -25.30
C LEU A 109 16.06 -13.17 -24.65
N ASP A 110 16.60 -11.96 -24.58
CA ASP A 110 15.99 -10.84 -23.85
C ASP A 110 15.61 -9.69 -24.77
N PHE A 111 14.53 -9.02 -24.41
CA PHE A 111 14.11 -7.79 -25.06
C PHE A 111 13.33 -6.90 -24.09
N SER A 112 13.20 -5.63 -24.45
CA SER A 112 12.36 -4.67 -23.73
C SER A 112 11.21 -4.24 -24.61
N LEU A 113 10.03 -4.10 -24.02
CA LEU A 113 8.84 -3.66 -24.73
C LEU A 113 8.20 -2.47 -24.02
N ALA A 114 7.90 -1.44 -24.81
CA ALA A 114 7.18 -0.27 -24.34
C ALA A 114 5.74 -0.62 -23.94
N THR A 115 5.19 0.23 -23.09
CA THR A 115 3.84 0.11 -22.54
C THR A 115 2.78 0.42 -23.60
N GLY A 116 1.54 0.01 -23.34
CA GLY A 116 0.40 0.46 -24.12
C GLY A 116 -0.82 -0.43 -23.96
N ASN A 117 -1.99 0.14 -24.22
CA ASN A 117 -3.27 -0.54 -24.09
C ASN A 117 -3.61 -1.39 -25.33
N SER A 118 -2.82 -2.41 -25.60
CA SER A 118 -3.02 -3.28 -26.76
C SER A 118 -2.34 -4.63 -26.58
N ARG A 119 -2.94 -5.67 -27.17
CA ARG A 119 -2.32 -6.98 -27.30
C ARG A 119 -1.15 -6.92 -28.28
N ARG A 120 -0.06 -7.60 -27.96
CA ARG A 120 1.22 -7.64 -28.65
C ARG A 120 1.58 -9.08 -29.00
N LYS A 121 2.38 -9.25 -30.05
CA LYS A 121 3.05 -10.49 -30.42
C LYS A 121 4.48 -10.19 -30.82
N VAL A 122 5.39 -11.11 -30.55
CA VAL A 122 6.78 -11.01 -31.02
C VAL A 122 7.13 -12.21 -31.89
N ARG A 123 8.05 -11.98 -32.83
CA ARG A 123 8.70 -13.04 -33.60
C ARG A 123 10.15 -13.15 -33.18
N VAL A 124 10.61 -14.37 -32.92
CA VAL A 124 12.02 -14.71 -32.79
C VAL A 124 12.45 -15.42 -34.06
N SER A 125 13.41 -14.83 -34.77
CA SER A 125 13.92 -15.33 -36.05
C SER A 125 15.41 -15.64 -35.93
N PHE A 126 15.85 -16.72 -36.59
CA PHE A 126 17.25 -17.10 -36.72
C PHE A 126 17.66 -17.17 -38.19
N TYR A 127 18.86 -16.66 -38.47
CA TYR A 127 19.38 -16.48 -39.81
C TYR A 127 20.68 -17.25 -40.01
N ASP A 128 20.88 -17.74 -41.23
CA ASP A 128 22.14 -18.37 -41.63
C ASP A 128 23.23 -17.33 -41.94
N ALA A 129 24.44 -17.79 -42.30
CA ALA A 129 25.56 -16.92 -42.65
C ALA A 129 25.30 -16.05 -43.91
N SER A 130 24.27 -16.36 -44.70
CA SER A 130 23.83 -15.57 -45.86
C SER A 130 22.72 -14.58 -45.52
N ASN A 131 22.43 -14.37 -44.23
CA ASN A 131 21.35 -13.51 -43.73
C ASN A 131 19.95 -13.93 -44.20
N ILE A 132 19.74 -15.22 -44.51
CA ILE A 132 18.44 -15.75 -44.88
C ILE A 132 17.75 -16.25 -43.61
N GLU A 133 16.50 -15.83 -43.39
CA GLU A 133 15.68 -16.35 -42.29
C GLU A 133 15.39 -17.84 -42.52
N ARG A 134 15.86 -18.69 -41.59
CA ARG A 134 15.73 -20.15 -41.69
C ARG A 134 14.78 -20.74 -40.66
N LEU A 135 14.65 -20.09 -39.52
CA LEU A 135 13.84 -20.56 -38.40
C LEU A 135 13.11 -19.38 -37.75
N ARG A 136 11.83 -19.54 -37.46
CA ARG A 136 11.04 -18.49 -36.79
C ARG A 136 10.03 -19.05 -35.80
N TRP A 137 9.75 -18.28 -34.75
CA TRP A 137 8.72 -18.57 -33.75
C TRP A 137 7.93 -17.30 -33.47
N ASP A 138 6.60 -17.41 -33.50
CA ASP A 138 5.70 -16.33 -33.13
C ASP A 138 5.11 -16.60 -31.76
N SER A 139 5.20 -15.63 -30.85
CA SER A 139 4.65 -15.75 -29.52
C SER A 139 3.12 -15.85 -29.54
N PRO A 140 2.49 -16.43 -28.50
CA PRO A 140 1.08 -16.14 -28.24
C PRO A 140 0.90 -14.65 -27.93
N GLY A 141 -0.35 -14.19 -27.89
CA GLY A 141 -0.64 -12.75 -27.74
C GLY A 141 -0.65 -12.33 -26.28
N PHE A 142 0.15 -11.33 -25.90
CA PHE A 142 0.31 -10.84 -24.52
C PHE A 142 0.17 -9.32 -24.45
N SER A 143 0.27 -8.71 -23.26
CA SER A 143 0.29 -7.25 -23.07
C SER A 143 1.35 -6.83 -22.04
N VAL A 144 1.57 -5.52 -21.91
CA VAL A 144 2.46 -4.93 -20.89
C VAL A 144 1.65 -3.98 -20.03
N GLY A 145 1.69 -4.16 -18.71
CA GLY A 145 0.82 -3.45 -17.78
C GLY A 145 1.20 -3.61 -16.31
N GLU A 146 0.23 -3.48 -15.42
CA GLU A 146 0.43 -3.70 -13.98
C GLU A 146 -0.18 -5.04 -13.55
N VAL A 147 0.49 -5.74 -12.64
CA VAL A 147 0.11 -7.06 -12.15
C VAL A 147 0.09 -7.02 -10.63
N PHE A 148 -0.99 -7.50 -10.01
CA PHE A 148 -1.16 -7.50 -8.56
C PHE A 148 -1.53 -8.89 -8.06
N MET A 149 -1.05 -9.23 -6.87
CA MET A 149 -1.54 -10.37 -6.12
C MET A 149 -2.57 -9.88 -5.11
N ILE A 150 -3.68 -10.58 -4.99
CA ILE A 150 -4.73 -10.30 -4.01
C ILE A 150 -4.66 -11.37 -2.93
N ALA A 151 -4.74 -10.94 -1.68
CA ALA A 151 -4.82 -11.81 -0.52
C ALA A 151 -5.78 -11.24 0.52
N GLY A 152 -6.27 -12.09 1.42
CA GLY A 152 -7.26 -11.74 2.42
C GLY A 152 -8.57 -12.50 2.26
N GLN A 153 -9.71 -11.93 2.68
CA GLN A 153 -10.94 -12.69 2.89
C GLN A 153 -12.09 -12.41 1.91
N SER A 154 -13.33 -12.61 2.34
CA SER A 154 -14.53 -12.68 1.50
C SER A 154 -14.79 -11.43 0.66
N ASN A 155 -14.56 -10.22 1.20
CA ASN A 155 -14.78 -8.95 0.50
C ASN A 155 -13.84 -8.73 -0.70
N VAL A 156 -12.77 -9.51 -0.82
CA VAL A 156 -11.89 -9.57 -2.00
C VAL A 156 -11.93 -10.91 -2.74
N GLY A 157 -12.63 -11.90 -2.19
CA GLY A 157 -12.77 -13.26 -2.71
C GLY A 157 -14.10 -13.57 -3.37
N SER A 158 -14.72 -12.58 -4.02
CA SER A 158 -15.99 -12.74 -4.74
C SER A 158 -17.20 -13.09 -3.86
N HIS A 159 -17.43 -12.39 -2.74
CA HIS A 159 -18.62 -12.62 -1.89
C HIS A 159 -19.65 -11.47 -1.93
N GLY A 160 -19.37 -10.41 -2.69
CA GLY A 160 -20.28 -9.27 -2.78
C GLY A 160 -21.47 -9.50 -3.73
N ASP A 161 -22.38 -8.53 -3.84
CA ASP A 161 -23.52 -8.67 -4.76
C ASP A 161 -23.15 -8.15 -6.15
N THR A 162 -23.51 -8.89 -7.20
CA THR A 162 -23.46 -8.39 -8.58
C THR A 162 -24.81 -7.86 -9.06
N GLU A 163 -25.85 -7.96 -8.23
CA GLU A 163 -27.25 -7.70 -8.57
C GLU A 163 -27.69 -8.53 -9.80
N GLY A 164 -27.17 -9.75 -9.91
CA GLY A 164 -27.45 -10.66 -11.02
C GLY A 164 -26.82 -10.27 -12.36
N THR A 165 -25.91 -9.28 -12.39
CA THR A 165 -25.26 -8.82 -13.63
C THR A 165 -23.81 -9.28 -13.70
N VAL A 166 -23.42 -9.98 -14.77
CA VAL A 166 -22.00 -10.23 -15.06
C VAL A 166 -21.31 -8.89 -15.32
N VAL A 167 -20.28 -8.58 -14.52
CA VAL A 167 -19.47 -7.36 -14.71
C VAL A 167 -18.17 -7.79 -15.38
N THR A 168 -17.93 -7.31 -16.59
CA THR A 168 -16.69 -7.57 -17.34
C THR A 168 -15.95 -6.24 -17.50
N ALA A 169 -14.69 -6.23 -17.06
CA ALA A 169 -13.80 -5.09 -17.26
C ALA A 169 -13.37 -4.98 -18.74
N ASN A 170 -12.56 -3.98 -19.09
CA ASN A 170 -11.91 -3.91 -20.40
C ASN A 170 -11.29 -5.27 -20.79
N ALA A 171 -11.52 -5.67 -22.05
CA ALA A 171 -11.13 -6.97 -22.59
C ALA A 171 -9.63 -7.24 -22.63
N LEU A 172 -8.77 -6.29 -22.24
CA LEU A 172 -7.33 -6.48 -22.04
C LEU A 172 -6.94 -6.77 -20.60
N HIS A 173 -7.80 -6.48 -19.60
CA HIS A 173 -7.56 -6.84 -18.21
C HIS A 173 -7.58 -8.34 -18.00
N ARG A 174 -6.78 -8.84 -17.06
CA ARG A 174 -6.66 -10.28 -16.83
C ARG A 174 -6.80 -10.70 -15.38
N ALA A 175 -7.37 -11.88 -15.17
CA ALA A 175 -7.38 -12.60 -13.91
C ALA A 175 -6.64 -13.93 -14.08
N VAL A 176 -5.92 -14.34 -13.04
CA VAL A 176 -5.15 -15.59 -13.02
C VAL A 176 -5.43 -16.36 -11.72
N ASP A 177 -5.49 -17.69 -11.84
CA ASP A 177 -5.64 -18.60 -10.71
C ASP A 177 -4.30 -18.90 -10.02
N PRO A 178 -4.22 -18.90 -8.68
CA PRO A 178 -3.10 -19.50 -7.95
C PRO A 178 -2.95 -21.03 -8.11
N THR A 179 -3.86 -21.80 -8.73
CA THR A 179 -3.76 -23.28 -8.80
C THR A 179 -2.65 -23.85 -9.70
N GLY A 180 -1.87 -23.00 -10.39
CA GLY A 180 -0.75 -23.41 -11.23
C GLY A 180 -1.09 -23.67 -12.69
N ALA A 181 -2.38 -23.72 -13.06
CA ALA A 181 -2.81 -23.68 -14.46
C ALA A 181 -2.73 -22.23 -14.96
N THR A 182 -1.77 -21.91 -15.83
CA THR A 182 -1.50 -20.54 -16.30
C THR A 182 -2.48 -20.07 -17.38
N SER A 183 -3.77 -20.05 -17.06
CA SER A 183 -4.80 -19.44 -17.91
C SER A 183 -5.03 -17.99 -17.48
N TRP A 184 -4.70 -17.05 -18.38
CA TRP A 184 -4.98 -15.63 -18.19
C TRP A 184 -6.35 -15.32 -18.79
N LEU A 185 -7.37 -15.27 -17.94
CA LEU A 185 -8.74 -15.00 -18.37
C LEU A 185 -9.06 -13.51 -18.31
N PRO A 186 -10.05 -13.02 -19.07
CA PRO A 186 -10.61 -11.70 -18.84
C PRO A 186 -11.05 -11.52 -17.38
N VAL A 187 -10.95 -10.29 -16.86
CA VAL A 187 -11.55 -9.94 -15.57
C VAL A 187 -13.07 -9.86 -15.75
N THR A 188 -13.74 -10.93 -15.33
CA THR A 188 -15.20 -11.10 -15.37
C THR A 188 -15.66 -11.58 -14.00
N GLU A 189 -16.65 -10.91 -13.41
CA GLU A 189 -17.24 -11.25 -12.12
C GLU A 189 -18.38 -12.28 -12.25
N PRO A 190 -18.50 -13.29 -11.36
CA PRO A 190 -17.51 -13.70 -10.36
C PRO A 190 -16.20 -14.12 -11.04
N LEU A 191 -15.06 -13.76 -10.43
CA LEU A 191 -13.77 -14.23 -10.93
C LEU A 191 -13.76 -15.77 -11.00
N ALA A 192 -13.45 -16.32 -12.17
CA ALA A 192 -13.62 -17.75 -12.50
C ALA A 192 -12.95 -18.76 -11.55
N TYR A 193 -12.10 -18.31 -10.63
CA TYR A 193 -11.18 -19.11 -9.81
C TYR A 193 -11.38 -18.96 -8.30
N THR A 194 -12.41 -18.23 -7.86
CA THR A 194 -12.80 -18.11 -6.44
C THR A 194 -13.84 -19.16 -6.02
N THR A 195 -14.08 -20.17 -6.84
CA THR A 195 -15.17 -21.14 -6.70
C THR A 195 -14.99 -22.11 -5.53
N ALA A 196 -13.76 -22.34 -5.05
CA ALA A 196 -13.48 -23.32 -4.00
C ALA A 196 -13.79 -22.84 -2.56
N SER A 197 -13.92 -21.53 -2.33
CA SER A 197 -14.14 -20.94 -0.99
C SER A 197 -15.60 -20.59 -0.69
N GLY A 198 -16.57 -21.05 -1.49
CA GLY A 198 -18.00 -20.79 -1.28
C GLY A 198 -18.54 -19.44 -1.77
N GLY A 199 -17.68 -18.54 -2.29
CA GLY A 199 -18.08 -17.28 -2.95
C GLY A 199 -18.61 -17.47 -4.38
N GLN A 200 -19.04 -18.68 -4.73
CA GLN A 200 -19.19 -19.19 -6.10
C GLN A 200 -20.20 -18.46 -7.02
N TYR A 201 -20.94 -17.45 -6.55
CA TYR A 201 -21.98 -16.75 -7.33
C TYR A 201 -21.99 -15.23 -7.21
N PHE A 202 -20.90 -14.61 -6.74
CA PHE A 202 -20.93 -13.26 -6.18
C PHE A 202 -19.78 -12.36 -6.69
N GLY A 203 -19.89 -11.05 -6.48
CA GLY A 203 -18.98 -10.05 -7.07
C GLY A 203 -17.75 -9.78 -6.23
N SER A 204 -16.70 -9.26 -6.87
CA SER A 204 -15.48 -8.73 -6.25
C SER A 204 -15.19 -7.30 -6.72
N PRO A 205 -14.26 -6.55 -6.07
CA PRO A 205 -13.93 -5.18 -6.48
C PRO A 205 -13.03 -5.10 -7.72
N TRP A 206 -12.59 -6.25 -8.26
CA TRP A 206 -11.43 -6.31 -9.14
C TRP A 206 -11.70 -5.85 -10.58
N ALA A 207 -12.93 -6.02 -11.08
CA ALA A 207 -13.34 -5.39 -12.34
C ALA A 207 -13.27 -3.85 -12.26
N SER A 208 -13.90 -3.25 -11.23
CA SER A 208 -13.87 -1.79 -11.01
C SER A 208 -12.44 -1.29 -10.81
N PHE A 209 -11.64 -1.99 -10.01
CA PHE A 209 -10.23 -1.68 -9.79
C PHE A 209 -9.43 -1.63 -11.10
N ALA A 210 -9.55 -2.69 -11.91
CA ALA A 210 -8.80 -2.82 -13.15
C ALA A 210 -9.16 -1.73 -14.17
N ASP A 211 -10.45 -1.42 -14.33
CA ASP A 211 -10.91 -0.38 -15.26
C ASP A 211 -10.47 1.02 -14.82
N ASN A 212 -10.61 1.36 -13.53
CA ASN A 212 -10.23 2.68 -13.02
C ASN A 212 -8.71 2.88 -13.11
N LEU A 213 -7.92 1.91 -12.65
CA LEU A 213 -6.47 2.00 -12.69
C LEU A 213 -5.94 1.95 -14.13
N GLY A 214 -6.46 1.03 -14.95
CA GLY A 214 -6.02 0.85 -16.32
C GLY A 214 -6.30 2.06 -17.20
N SER A 215 -7.49 2.67 -17.06
CA SER A 215 -7.85 3.90 -17.76
C SER A 215 -6.93 5.06 -17.36
N ARG A 216 -6.59 5.16 -16.06
CA ARG A 216 -5.69 6.20 -15.54
C ARG A 216 -4.26 6.04 -16.03
N LEU A 217 -3.75 4.81 -16.12
CA LEU A 217 -2.37 4.53 -16.52
C LEU A 217 -2.20 4.35 -18.04
N GLY A 218 -3.28 4.12 -18.78
CA GLY A 218 -3.22 3.79 -20.22
C GLY A 218 -2.64 2.40 -20.50
N VAL A 219 -2.71 1.48 -19.55
CA VAL A 219 -2.19 0.10 -19.66
C VAL A 219 -3.16 -0.90 -19.04
N PRO A 220 -3.18 -2.16 -19.49
CA PRO A 220 -3.98 -3.18 -18.86
C PRO A 220 -3.47 -3.53 -17.45
N VAL A 221 -4.35 -4.15 -16.69
CA VAL A 221 -4.15 -4.55 -15.29
C VAL A 221 -4.48 -6.03 -15.17
N ALA A 222 -3.62 -6.75 -14.45
CA ALA A 222 -3.84 -8.13 -14.09
C ALA A 222 -3.96 -8.32 -12.59
N VAL A 223 -4.78 -9.27 -12.19
CA VAL A 223 -4.93 -9.68 -10.80
C VAL A 223 -4.81 -11.19 -10.65
N LEU A 224 -4.14 -11.64 -9.60
CA LEU A 224 -4.15 -13.03 -9.15
C LEU A 224 -4.88 -13.12 -7.82
N ASN A 225 -5.96 -13.90 -7.75
CA ASN A 225 -6.78 -13.95 -6.55
C ASN A 225 -6.46 -15.15 -5.65
N ALA A 226 -5.66 -14.92 -4.60
CA ALA A 226 -5.33 -15.93 -3.60
C ALA A 226 -6.25 -15.90 -2.38
N SER A 227 -7.22 -14.97 -2.29
CA SER A 227 -8.10 -14.78 -1.13
C SER A 227 -8.96 -16.01 -0.79
N TRP A 228 -9.46 -16.02 0.46
CA TRP A 228 -10.33 -17.09 0.97
C TRP A 228 -11.37 -16.57 1.98
N GLY A 229 -12.65 -16.82 1.71
CA GLY A 229 -13.75 -16.35 2.56
C GLY A 229 -13.70 -16.89 4.01
N GLY A 230 -14.02 -16.04 4.99
CA GLY A 230 -14.07 -16.40 6.40
C GLY A 230 -12.72 -16.70 7.06
N SER A 231 -11.60 -16.34 6.41
CA SER A 231 -10.27 -16.58 6.96
C SER A 231 -9.87 -15.54 8.01
N ALA A 232 -9.56 -15.98 9.22
CA ALA A 232 -8.80 -15.19 10.19
C ALA A 232 -7.30 -15.14 9.81
N LEU A 233 -6.57 -14.13 10.30
CA LEU A 233 -5.17 -13.88 9.96
C LEU A 233 -4.27 -15.09 10.24
N GLU A 234 -4.48 -15.77 11.37
CA GLU A 234 -3.72 -16.95 11.80
C GLU A 234 -3.87 -18.17 10.86
N TYR A 235 -4.89 -18.20 10.00
CA TYR A 235 -5.04 -19.28 9.01
C TYR A 235 -4.09 -19.12 7.83
N TRP A 236 -3.43 -17.97 7.70
CA TRP A 236 -2.47 -17.66 6.65
C TRP A 236 -1.03 -18.00 7.02
N ASP A 237 -0.74 -18.41 8.25
CA ASP A 237 0.63 -18.63 8.68
C ASP A 237 1.32 -19.77 7.95
N SER A 238 2.63 -19.63 7.77
CA SER A 238 3.47 -20.63 7.11
C SER A 238 3.55 -21.97 7.86
N THR A 239 3.20 -21.97 9.15
CA THR A 239 3.21 -23.14 10.03
C THR A 239 1.93 -23.97 9.94
N VAL A 240 0.88 -23.46 9.29
CA VAL A 240 -0.39 -24.18 9.09
C VAL A 240 -0.16 -25.34 8.12
N THR A 241 -0.67 -26.52 8.48
CA THR A 241 -0.55 -27.76 7.71
C THR A 241 -1.94 -28.31 7.39
N PRO A 242 -2.08 -29.30 6.48
CA PRO A 242 -3.37 -29.97 6.26
C PRO A 242 -3.99 -30.59 7.53
N ALA A 243 -3.17 -30.93 8.54
CA ALA A 243 -3.62 -31.48 9.81
C ALA A 243 -4.08 -30.41 10.81
N THR A 244 -3.59 -29.17 10.68
CA THR A 244 -3.87 -28.07 11.63
C THR A 244 -4.78 -27.00 11.05
N THR A 245 -4.96 -26.95 9.73
CA THR A 245 -5.85 -25.97 9.11
C THR A 245 -7.30 -26.19 9.51
N ARG A 246 -7.98 -25.06 9.77
CA ARG A 246 -9.43 -25.01 10.03
C ARG A 246 -10.22 -24.63 8.79
N VAL A 247 -9.52 -24.32 7.71
CA VAL A 247 -10.08 -23.92 6.44
C VAL A 247 -10.36 -25.14 5.58
N LYS A 248 -11.56 -25.22 5.02
CA LYS A 248 -11.98 -26.31 4.13
C LYS A 248 -12.56 -25.79 2.83
N ASP A 249 -12.35 -26.54 1.75
CA ASP A 249 -13.05 -26.31 0.48
C ASP A 249 -14.53 -26.76 0.57
N LEU A 250 -15.27 -26.54 -0.52
CA LEU A 250 -16.67 -26.96 -0.64
C LEU A 250 -16.92 -28.47 -0.50
N ASN A 251 -15.88 -29.30 -0.70
CA ASN A 251 -15.95 -30.75 -0.53
C ASN A 251 -15.51 -31.19 0.88
N GLY A 252 -15.17 -30.23 1.76
CA GLY A 252 -14.70 -30.50 3.11
C GLY A 252 -13.21 -30.84 3.21
N ASN A 253 -12.44 -30.73 2.12
CA ASN A 253 -11.00 -31.01 2.13
C ASN A 253 -10.23 -29.86 2.82
N PRO A 254 -9.18 -30.16 3.60
CA PRO A 254 -8.36 -29.14 4.22
C PRO A 254 -7.64 -28.26 3.19
N VAL A 255 -7.64 -26.95 3.42
CA VAL A 255 -6.96 -25.96 2.57
C VAL A 255 -5.91 -25.22 3.39
N VAL A 256 -4.68 -25.15 2.89
CA VAL A 256 -3.59 -24.38 3.50
C VAL A 256 -3.42 -23.06 2.75
N LEU A 257 -3.80 -21.95 3.37
CA LEU A 257 -3.86 -20.65 2.70
C LEU A 257 -2.47 -20.11 2.34
N PHE A 258 -1.46 -20.35 3.18
CA PHE A 258 -0.08 -19.97 2.87
C PHE A 258 0.46 -20.65 1.61
N GLU A 259 0.11 -21.92 1.38
CA GLU A 259 0.49 -22.61 0.14
C GLU A 259 -0.16 -21.97 -1.09
N ARG A 260 -1.40 -21.47 -0.96
CA ARG A 260 -2.08 -20.73 -2.03
C ARG A 260 -1.35 -19.42 -2.37
N LEU A 261 -0.81 -18.70 -1.38
CA LEU A 261 0.06 -17.54 -1.61
C LEU A 261 1.35 -17.93 -2.34
N LYS A 262 2.03 -19.00 -1.89
CA LYS A 262 3.26 -19.49 -2.52
C LYS A 262 3.05 -19.89 -3.98
N LEU A 263 1.94 -20.59 -4.26
CA LEU A 263 1.60 -20.98 -5.61
C LEU A 263 1.28 -19.76 -6.48
N GLY A 264 0.52 -18.79 -5.95
CA GLY A 264 0.29 -17.52 -6.63
C GLY A 264 1.59 -16.79 -6.97
N ALA A 265 2.55 -16.73 -6.04
CA ALA A 265 3.86 -16.12 -6.29
C ALA A 265 4.62 -16.86 -7.39
N SER A 266 4.54 -18.19 -7.39
CA SER A 266 5.16 -19.05 -8.40
C SER A 266 4.55 -18.84 -9.79
N VAL A 267 3.23 -18.68 -9.88
CA VAL A 267 2.52 -18.36 -11.14
C VAL A 267 2.94 -17.01 -11.71
N LEU A 268 3.21 -16.03 -10.85
CA LEU A 268 3.63 -14.68 -11.26
C LEU A 268 5.14 -14.51 -11.39
N LYS A 269 5.94 -15.52 -11.09
CA LYS A 269 7.40 -15.48 -11.28
C LYS A 269 7.76 -15.50 -12.76
N ARG A 270 8.78 -14.72 -13.13
CA ARG A 270 9.24 -14.56 -14.51
C ARG A 270 10.73 -14.78 -14.63
N LEU A 271 11.10 -15.40 -15.75
CA LEU A 271 12.50 -15.55 -16.14
C LEU A 271 13.12 -14.18 -16.35
N THR A 272 14.34 -14.00 -15.88
CA THR A 272 15.10 -12.77 -16.12
C THR A 272 16.50 -13.08 -16.65
N ALA A 273 16.99 -12.16 -17.48
CA ALA A 273 18.34 -12.12 -18.06
C ALA A 273 19.45 -12.32 -17.02
N THR A 274 19.27 -11.77 -15.81
CA THR A 274 20.28 -11.78 -14.76
C THR A 274 20.30 -13.16 -14.10
N ARG A 275 21.25 -14.01 -14.52
CA ARG A 275 21.57 -15.34 -13.96
C ARG A 275 20.46 -16.41 -14.06
N GLY A 276 19.45 -16.23 -14.93
CA GLY A 276 18.36 -17.20 -15.04
C GLY A 276 17.52 -17.32 -13.76
N GLN A 277 17.54 -16.29 -12.91
CA GLN A 277 16.75 -16.24 -11.68
C GLN A 277 15.31 -15.82 -11.98
N LEU A 278 14.36 -16.40 -11.25
CA LEU A 278 12.96 -16.00 -11.29
C LEU A 278 12.76 -14.74 -10.43
N GLN A 279 12.23 -13.68 -11.03
CA GLN A 279 11.78 -12.49 -10.29
C GLN A 279 10.26 -12.47 -10.21
N CYS A 280 9.73 -11.95 -9.12
CA CYS A 280 8.29 -11.85 -8.94
C CYS A 280 7.73 -10.74 -9.85
N GLY A 281 6.91 -11.14 -10.82
CA GLY A 281 6.36 -10.30 -11.87
C GLY A 281 5.07 -9.59 -11.48
N PHE A 282 5.03 -9.05 -10.26
CA PHE A 282 3.91 -8.27 -9.75
C PHE A 282 4.40 -7.05 -8.97
N ARG A 283 3.50 -6.09 -8.77
CA ARG A 283 3.79 -4.80 -8.13
C ARG A 283 3.66 -4.83 -6.62
N ALA A 284 2.58 -5.41 -6.13
CA ALA A 284 2.25 -5.46 -4.70
C ALA A 284 1.30 -6.61 -4.40
N VAL A 285 1.27 -7.02 -3.13
CA VAL A 285 0.17 -7.80 -2.55
C VAL A 285 -0.88 -6.82 -2.05
N LEU A 286 -2.14 -6.97 -2.45
CA LEU A 286 -3.29 -6.20 -1.97
C LEU A 286 -3.98 -7.04 -0.89
N TRP A 287 -3.78 -6.67 0.38
CA TRP A 287 -4.26 -7.38 1.55
C TRP A 287 -5.53 -6.73 2.10
N HIS A 288 -6.63 -7.50 2.15
CA HIS A 288 -7.91 -7.07 2.72
C HIS A 288 -8.47 -8.17 3.62
N GLN A 289 -8.22 -8.03 4.92
CA GLN A 289 -8.63 -8.98 5.94
C GLN A 289 -8.64 -8.32 7.30
N GLY A 290 -9.58 -8.72 8.15
CA GLY A 290 -9.59 -8.40 9.57
C GLY A 290 -10.97 -8.58 10.21
N GLU A 291 -12.03 -8.70 9.40
CA GLU A 291 -13.39 -8.90 9.88
C GLU A 291 -13.48 -10.20 10.70
N SER A 292 -12.90 -11.32 10.24
CA SER A 292 -12.88 -12.57 11.00
C SER A 292 -12.05 -12.51 12.30
N ASN A 293 -11.12 -11.56 12.45
CA ASN A 293 -10.39 -11.34 13.70
C ASN A 293 -11.16 -10.41 14.66
N SER A 294 -12.12 -9.64 14.15
CA SER A 294 -13.00 -8.79 14.96
C SER A 294 -14.19 -9.55 15.57
N GLU A 295 -14.41 -10.80 15.15
CA GLU A 295 -15.50 -11.68 15.62
C GLU A 295 -14.97 -12.99 16.21
N ARG A 296 -15.42 -13.29 17.43
CA ARG A 296 -14.91 -14.41 18.23
C ARG A 296 -15.26 -15.78 17.63
N GLU A 297 -16.37 -15.90 16.93
CA GLU A 297 -16.80 -17.16 16.31
C GLU A 297 -15.83 -17.62 15.20
N PHE A 298 -15.11 -16.68 14.57
CA PHE A 298 -14.18 -17.00 13.49
C PHE A 298 -12.75 -17.23 13.97
N THR A 299 -12.38 -16.72 15.16
CA THR A 299 -11.15 -17.08 15.89
C THR A 299 -11.36 -18.39 16.65
N THR A 300 -11.17 -19.53 15.98
CA THR A 300 -11.41 -20.86 16.57
C THR A 300 -10.15 -21.56 17.07
N ASP A 301 -8.99 -20.91 17.00
CA ASP A 301 -7.79 -21.42 17.64
C ASP A 301 -7.79 -21.06 19.15
N PRO A 302 -7.84 -22.04 20.06
CA PRO A 302 -7.82 -21.77 21.49
C PRO A 302 -6.48 -21.17 21.97
N ASN A 303 -5.43 -21.25 21.15
CA ASN A 303 -4.12 -20.68 21.48
C ASN A 303 -3.95 -19.22 21.02
N GLU A 304 -4.90 -18.71 20.24
CA GLU A 304 -4.88 -17.32 19.77
C GLU A 304 -5.80 -16.43 20.63
N PRO A 305 -5.49 -15.13 20.73
CA PRO A 305 -6.31 -14.23 21.51
C PRO A 305 -7.69 -14.08 20.88
N GLN A 306 -8.73 -14.29 21.69
CA GLN A 306 -10.13 -14.10 21.29
C GLN A 306 -10.46 -12.65 20.93
N GLN A 307 -9.62 -11.71 21.38
CA GLN A 307 -9.66 -10.29 21.01
C GLN A 307 -8.24 -9.84 20.68
N PRO A 308 -7.85 -9.89 19.40
CA PRO A 308 -6.54 -9.46 18.95
C PRO A 308 -6.24 -8.01 19.34
N SER A 309 -5.09 -7.80 19.98
CA SER A 309 -4.56 -6.44 20.20
C SER A 309 -3.95 -5.88 18.92
N ARG A 310 -3.77 -4.56 18.86
CA ARG A 310 -3.05 -3.90 17.76
C ARG A 310 -1.65 -4.45 17.54
N THR A 311 -0.94 -4.76 18.63
CA THR A 311 0.43 -5.30 18.58
C THR A 311 0.45 -6.72 18.06
N TRP A 312 -0.51 -7.56 18.46
CA TRP A 312 -0.65 -8.92 17.94
C TRP A 312 -0.94 -8.92 16.44
N TYR A 313 -1.93 -8.14 15.98
CA TYR A 313 -2.32 -8.16 14.56
C TYR A 313 -1.17 -7.65 13.68
N ALA A 314 -0.51 -6.56 14.09
CA ALA A 314 0.64 -6.01 13.38
C ALA A 314 1.83 -6.98 13.35
N ALA A 315 2.12 -7.70 14.45
CA ALA A 315 3.19 -8.67 14.49
C ALA A 315 2.89 -9.86 13.55
N ARG A 316 1.68 -10.42 13.63
CA ARG A 316 1.30 -11.60 12.85
C ARG A 316 1.27 -11.33 11.35
N LEU A 317 0.73 -10.18 10.91
CA LEU A 317 0.75 -9.81 9.49
C LEU A 317 2.18 -9.51 9.00
N LYS A 318 3.04 -8.96 9.86
CA LYS A 318 4.47 -8.80 9.56
C LYS A 318 5.14 -10.16 9.34
N ASP A 319 4.92 -11.10 10.24
CA ASP A 319 5.52 -12.44 10.18
C ASP A 319 5.03 -13.19 8.92
N LEU A 320 3.74 -13.12 8.60
CA LEU A 320 3.19 -13.65 7.35
C LEU A 320 3.91 -13.10 6.11
N ALA A 321 4.08 -11.78 6.02
CA ALA A 321 4.74 -11.15 4.88
C ALA A 321 6.25 -11.47 4.85
N GLN A 322 6.89 -11.63 6.02
CA GLN A 322 8.29 -12.02 6.15
C GLN A 322 8.48 -13.47 5.67
N ASP A 323 7.65 -14.40 6.12
CA ASP A 323 7.67 -15.79 5.69
C ASP A 323 7.41 -15.91 4.19
N PHE A 324 6.44 -15.16 3.66
CA PHE A 324 6.18 -15.11 2.23
C PHE A 324 7.42 -14.65 1.47
N ARG A 325 8.09 -13.59 1.94
CA ARG A 325 9.32 -13.08 1.32
C ARG A 325 10.46 -14.09 1.39
N ASP A 326 10.68 -14.72 2.54
CA ASP A 326 11.82 -15.62 2.76
C ASP A 326 11.65 -16.92 1.96
N ILE A 327 10.42 -17.44 1.88
CA ILE A 327 10.12 -18.69 1.17
C ILE A 327 10.02 -18.47 -0.34
N THR A 328 9.41 -17.37 -0.79
CA THR A 328 9.20 -17.12 -2.22
C THR A 328 10.30 -16.29 -2.86
N GLY A 329 11.06 -15.51 -2.10
CA GLY A 329 11.98 -14.49 -2.62
C GLY A 329 11.28 -13.24 -3.17
N CYS A 330 9.96 -13.12 -3.07
CA CYS A 330 9.22 -11.94 -3.50
C CYS A 330 9.33 -10.83 -2.46
N THR A 331 9.85 -9.67 -2.87
CA THR A 331 10.11 -8.52 -2.00
C THR A 331 9.13 -7.36 -2.20
N GLN A 332 8.10 -7.58 -3.01
CA GLN A 332 7.06 -6.61 -3.29
C GLN A 332 6.36 -6.13 -2.01
N PRO A 333 5.97 -4.84 -1.93
CA PRO A 333 5.25 -4.33 -0.79
C PRO A 333 3.87 -4.96 -0.63
N TRP A 334 3.39 -4.95 0.61
CA TRP A 334 2.02 -5.34 0.97
C TRP A 334 1.20 -4.09 1.24
N MET A 335 0.17 -3.84 0.45
CA MET A 335 -0.79 -2.77 0.69
C MET A 335 -1.90 -3.30 1.59
N VAL A 336 -2.12 -2.67 2.74
CA VAL A 336 -2.99 -3.17 3.81
C VAL A 336 -4.24 -2.28 3.92
N ALA A 337 -5.40 -2.85 3.64
CA ALA A 337 -6.68 -2.17 3.88
C ALA A 337 -7.01 -2.11 5.38
N SER A 338 -7.74 -1.07 5.79
CA SER A 338 -8.45 -1.10 7.08
C SER A 338 -9.81 -1.78 6.87
N ALA A 339 -9.90 -3.02 7.35
CA ALA A 339 -11.00 -3.93 7.05
C ALA A 339 -11.35 -4.74 8.29
N THR A 340 -12.34 -4.27 9.04
CA THR A 340 -12.82 -4.95 10.25
C THR A 340 -14.34 -4.89 10.39
N TRP A 341 -15.03 -4.18 9.50
CA TRP A 341 -16.45 -3.93 9.65
C TRP A 341 -17.28 -5.22 9.64
N LEU A 342 -18.07 -5.35 10.70
CA LEU A 342 -19.15 -6.30 10.83
C LEU A 342 -20.36 -5.55 11.40
N ALA A 343 -21.50 -5.56 10.72
CA ALA A 343 -22.65 -4.80 11.20
C ALA A 343 -23.07 -5.22 12.64
N PRO A 344 -23.62 -4.31 13.45
CA PRO A 344 -24.07 -4.60 14.82
C PRO A 344 -25.07 -5.77 14.96
N HIS A 345 -25.91 -5.96 13.94
CA HIS A 345 -26.90 -7.05 13.89
C HIS A 345 -26.33 -8.33 13.27
N TYR A 346 -25.13 -8.29 12.70
CA TYR A 346 -24.48 -9.49 12.18
C TYR A 346 -24.17 -10.41 13.36
N ARG A 347 -24.85 -11.56 13.35
CA ARG A 347 -24.76 -12.68 14.29
C ARG A 347 -24.29 -12.27 15.69
N THR A 348 -25.25 -11.91 16.55
CA THR A 348 -25.08 -11.90 18.01
C THR A 348 -24.85 -13.31 18.60
N GLY A 349 -24.41 -14.29 17.80
CA GLY A 349 -24.15 -15.66 18.25
C GLY A 349 -22.94 -15.75 19.18
N ASP A 350 -22.02 -14.79 19.08
CA ASP A 350 -20.81 -14.71 19.90
C ASP A 350 -21.05 -14.14 21.32
N GLY A 351 -22.23 -13.54 21.55
CA GLY A 351 -22.62 -12.91 22.82
C GLY A 351 -21.82 -11.66 23.20
N LEU A 352 -21.06 -11.04 22.28
CA LEU A 352 -20.26 -9.85 22.58
C LEU A 352 -21.11 -8.58 22.63
N SER A 353 -20.72 -7.64 23.50
CA SER A 353 -21.32 -6.30 23.51
C SER A 353 -20.82 -5.48 22.33
N LEU A 354 -21.62 -4.53 21.83
CA LEU A 354 -21.20 -3.60 20.77
C LEU A 354 -19.94 -2.81 21.13
N ALA A 355 -19.78 -2.45 22.41
CA ALA A 355 -18.58 -1.77 22.89
C ALA A 355 -17.33 -2.66 22.78
N THR A 356 -17.49 -3.95 23.10
CA THR A 356 -16.41 -4.95 22.99
C THR A 356 -16.01 -5.18 21.53
N LYS A 357 -16.99 -5.28 20.64
CA LYS A 357 -16.75 -5.41 19.19
C LYS A 357 -16.03 -4.19 18.62
N TRP A 358 -16.54 -2.99 18.93
CA TRP A 358 -15.91 -1.74 18.52
C TRP A 358 -14.46 -1.63 19.02
N ALA A 359 -14.18 -2.07 20.25
CA ALA A 359 -12.83 -2.09 20.79
C ALA A 359 -11.91 -3.05 20.01
N ALA A 360 -12.37 -4.26 19.66
CA ALA A 360 -11.60 -5.21 18.87
C ALA A 360 -11.31 -4.68 17.45
N GLU A 361 -12.32 -4.17 16.76
CA GLU A 361 -12.18 -3.51 15.46
C GLU A 361 -11.16 -2.37 15.52
N THR A 362 -11.28 -1.50 16.54
CA THR A 362 -10.38 -0.36 16.76
C THR A 362 -8.92 -0.81 16.91
N GLU A 363 -8.65 -1.86 17.69
CA GLU A 363 -7.29 -2.35 17.90
C GLU A 363 -6.71 -3.00 16.64
N ILE A 364 -7.48 -3.82 15.92
CA ILE A 364 -7.04 -4.42 14.66
C ILE A 364 -6.71 -3.33 13.62
N ARG A 365 -7.60 -2.33 13.48
CA ARG A 365 -7.40 -1.18 12.57
C ARG A 365 -6.15 -0.38 12.92
N LYS A 366 -5.89 -0.13 14.20
CA LYS A 366 -4.64 0.50 14.65
C LYS A 366 -3.42 -0.33 14.23
N GLY A 367 -3.48 -1.66 14.35
CA GLY A 367 -2.42 -2.56 13.89
C GLY A 367 -2.18 -2.48 12.38
N GLN A 368 -3.25 -2.54 11.58
CA GLN A 368 -3.22 -2.40 10.12
C GLN A 368 -2.58 -1.06 9.69
N ARG A 369 -3.01 0.05 10.29
CA ARG A 369 -2.52 1.40 10.01
C ARG A 369 -1.10 1.63 10.46
N TYR A 370 -0.73 1.12 11.63
CA TYR A 370 0.63 1.21 12.13
C TYR A 370 1.60 0.55 11.16
N LEU A 371 1.30 -0.67 10.71
CA LEU A 371 2.11 -1.33 9.68
C LEU A 371 2.18 -0.50 8.39
N ALA A 372 1.04 -0.06 7.88
CA ALA A 372 0.95 0.68 6.61
C ALA A 372 1.69 2.02 6.59
N ASN A 373 1.87 2.67 7.75
CA ASN A 373 2.42 4.02 7.86
C ASN A 373 3.83 4.07 8.44
N ARG A 374 4.35 2.97 9.00
CA ARG A 374 5.69 2.96 9.57
C ARG A 374 6.74 2.63 8.52
N GLU A 375 7.95 3.09 8.78
CA GLU A 375 9.13 2.65 8.06
C GLU A 375 9.57 1.25 8.52
N PRO A 376 10.11 0.40 7.62
CA PRO A 376 10.77 -0.83 8.00
C PRO A 376 11.95 -0.55 8.94
N VAL A 377 12.11 -1.37 9.99
CA VAL A 377 13.21 -1.25 10.95
C VAL A 377 14.53 -1.68 10.30
N THR A 378 14.49 -2.67 9.41
CA THR A 378 15.64 -3.15 8.65
C THR A 378 15.32 -3.20 7.15
N SER A 379 16.35 -3.23 6.30
CA SER A 379 16.17 -3.39 4.85
C SER A 379 15.64 -4.75 4.41
N SER A 380 15.72 -5.77 5.30
CA SER A 380 15.20 -7.12 5.05
C SER A 380 13.74 -7.27 5.41
N GLU A 381 13.19 -6.36 6.23
CA GLU A 381 11.80 -6.39 6.66
C GLU A 381 10.84 -6.07 5.48
N PRO A 382 9.65 -6.68 5.42
CA PRO A 382 8.64 -6.36 4.42
C PRO A 382 8.23 -4.88 4.49
N VAL A 383 7.98 -4.32 3.31
CA VAL A 383 7.43 -2.97 3.18
C VAL A 383 5.92 -3.06 3.19
N PHE A 384 5.28 -2.29 4.06
CA PHE A 384 3.84 -2.15 4.13
C PHE A 384 3.44 -0.76 3.63
N LEU A 385 2.29 -0.68 2.97
CA LEU A 385 1.74 0.55 2.43
C LEU A 385 0.25 0.62 2.73
N GLN A 386 -0.31 1.82 2.73
CA GLN A 386 -1.73 2.03 3.00
C GLN A 386 -2.62 1.57 1.83
N GLY A 387 -3.54 0.65 2.12
CA GLY A 387 -4.69 0.32 1.28
C GLY A 387 -5.94 1.15 1.65
N PRO A 388 -7.10 0.85 1.05
CA PRO A 388 -8.37 1.51 1.36
C PRO A 388 -8.82 1.33 2.80
N ASP A 389 -9.52 2.32 3.35
CA ASP A 389 -10.32 2.13 4.56
C ASP A 389 -11.75 1.73 4.19
N THR A 390 -12.02 0.42 4.14
CA THR A 390 -13.34 -0.07 3.75
C THR A 390 -14.38 0.07 4.84
N ASP A 391 -13.97 0.21 6.10
CA ASP A 391 -14.93 0.46 7.19
C ASP A 391 -15.44 1.91 7.19
N MET A 392 -15.01 2.75 6.23
CA MET A 392 -15.64 4.03 5.92
C MET A 392 -16.76 3.89 4.88
N LEU A 393 -16.88 2.74 4.23
CA LEU A 393 -17.95 2.43 3.28
C LEU A 393 -19.22 1.93 4.00
N ILE A 394 -19.45 2.34 5.24
CA ILE A 394 -20.63 1.89 5.99
C ILE A 394 -21.88 2.47 5.31
N GLY A 395 -22.82 1.61 4.95
CA GLY A 395 -24.14 1.95 4.45
C GLY A 395 -25.22 1.30 5.31
N GLU A 396 -26.39 1.92 5.36
CA GLU A 396 -27.56 1.60 6.18
C GLU A 396 -27.85 0.09 6.38
N ASP A 397 -28.20 -0.29 7.61
CA ASP A 397 -29.26 -1.27 7.87
C ASP A 397 -30.11 -0.75 9.03
N PRO A 398 -31.44 -0.76 8.90
CA PRO A 398 -32.20 -1.25 10.04
C PRO A 398 -33.51 -1.89 9.59
N THR A 399 -33.55 -3.12 9.07
CA THR A 399 -34.83 -3.82 8.78
C THR A 399 -35.91 -2.90 8.14
N TRP A 400 -35.64 -2.34 6.96
CA TRP A 400 -36.63 -1.84 5.97
C TRP A 400 -37.21 -0.39 6.07
N THR A 401 -36.91 0.39 5.01
CA THR A 401 -37.52 1.62 4.37
C THR A 401 -37.83 2.94 5.11
N PRO A 402 -37.57 4.12 4.45
CA PRO A 402 -36.90 4.38 3.14
C PRO A 402 -35.58 5.23 3.28
N PRO A 403 -34.81 5.61 2.20
CA PRO A 403 -33.65 4.89 1.61
C PRO A 403 -32.28 5.67 1.54
N GLY A 404 -31.13 4.96 1.44
CA GLY A 404 -29.79 5.48 1.01
C GLY A 404 -28.83 4.45 0.35
N PRO A 405 -27.73 4.87 -0.32
CA PRO A 405 -26.88 4.01 -1.16
C PRO A 405 -26.09 2.95 -0.34
N LYS A 406 -26.35 1.68 -0.65
CA LYS A 406 -25.90 0.51 0.12
C LYS A 406 -24.50 0.13 -0.30
N ALA A 407 -23.49 0.29 0.55
CA ALA A 407 -22.18 -0.30 0.29
C ALA A 407 -22.06 -1.74 0.84
N TYR A 408 -22.85 -2.12 1.84
CA TYR A 408 -22.93 -3.48 2.38
C TYR A 408 -24.27 -4.17 2.08
N ARG A 409 -24.23 -5.49 1.93
CA ARG A 409 -25.36 -6.40 1.67
C ARG A 409 -26.21 -6.56 2.93
N TRP A 410 -27.35 -7.22 2.75
CA TRP A 410 -28.29 -7.61 3.82
C TRP A 410 -27.64 -8.44 4.94
N ASP A 411 -26.50 -9.07 4.69
CA ASP A 411 -25.75 -9.81 5.71
C ASP A 411 -24.82 -8.91 6.52
N GLY A 412 -24.75 -7.60 6.28
CA GLY A 412 -23.99 -6.68 7.11
C GLY A 412 -22.46 -6.86 7.10
N ILE A 413 -21.92 -7.72 6.23
CA ILE A 413 -20.46 -7.96 6.07
C ILE A 413 -20.01 -7.76 4.64
N HIS A 414 -20.74 -8.34 3.69
CA HIS A 414 -20.27 -8.40 2.31
C HIS A 414 -20.75 -7.18 1.55
N MET A 415 -19.98 -6.70 0.58
CA MET A 415 -20.35 -5.49 -0.14
C MET A 415 -21.44 -5.71 -1.20
N THR A 416 -22.27 -4.70 -1.45
CA THR A 416 -23.17 -4.69 -2.64
C THR A 416 -22.35 -4.40 -3.91
N ARG A 417 -23.01 -4.40 -5.07
CA ARG A 417 -22.40 -3.92 -6.32
C ARG A 417 -21.83 -2.50 -6.20
N GLN A 418 -22.58 -1.59 -5.59
CA GLN A 418 -22.12 -0.22 -5.39
C GLN A 418 -20.91 -0.17 -4.44
N GLY A 419 -20.94 -0.94 -3.35
CA GLY A 419 -19.83 -1.07 -2.42
C GLY A 419 -18.57 -1.63 -3.08
N LEU A 420 -18.71 -2.69 -3.89
CA LEU A 420 -17.61 -3.27 -4.67
C LEU A 420 -17.03 -2.28 -5.67
N ASN A 421 -17.87 -1.48 -6.34
CA ASN A 421 -17.41 -0.44 -7.26
C ASN A 421 -16.59 0.63 -6.54
N LEU A 422 -17.07 1.12 -5.39
CA LEU A 422 -16.35 2.08 -4.54
C LEU A 422 -15.06 1.49 -3.98
N HIS A 423 -15.09 0.25 -3.51
CA HIS A 423 -13.93 -0.47 -3.00
C HIS A 423 -12.85 -0.63 -4.08
N GLY A 424 -13.23 -1.05 -5.29
CA GLY A 424 -12.32 -1.14 -6.44
C GLY A 424 -11.73 0.21 -6.82
N ARG A 425 -12.54 1.28 -6.80
CA ARG A 425 -12.08 2.63 -7.06
C ARG A 425 -11.08 3.11 -5.99
N LEU A 426 -11.37 2.89 -4.71
CA LEU A 426 -10.44 3.23 -3.62
C LEU A 426 -9.11 2.47 -3.75
N TRP A 427 -9.14 1.17 -4.08
CA TRP A 427 -7.92 0.43 -4.38
C TRP A 427 -7.14 1.07 -5.53
N SER A 428 -7.83 1.47 -6.60
CA SER A 428 -7.20 2.10 -7.76
C SER A 428 -6.52 3.42 -7.40
N GLU A 429 -7.11 4.21 -6.50
CA GLU A 429 -6.53 5.47 -6.01
C GLU A 429 -5.31 5.23 -5.14
N ARG A 430 -5.37 4.29 -4.19
CA ARG A 430 -4.24 3.93 -3.33
C ARG A 430 -3.06 3.41 -4.14
N VAL A 431 -3.33 2.54 -5.10
CA VAL A 431 -2.31 2.01 -6.02
C VAL A 431 -1.76 3.09 -6.93
N ALA A 432 -2.60 3.97 -7.48
CA ALA A 432 -2.14 5.09 -8.29
C ALA A 432 -1.23 6.03 -7.49
N GLY A 433 -1.55 6.29 -6.22
CA GLY A 433 -0.70 7.03 -5.28
C GLY A 433 0.68 6.38 -5.10
N MET A 434 0.71 5.07 -4.82
CA MET A 434 1.96 4.29 -4.74
C MET A 434 2.79 4.39 -6.02
N LEU A 435 2.13 4.43 -7.19
CA LEU A 435 2.79 4.55 -8.49
C LEU A 435 3.18 6.00 -8.86
N GLY A 436 2.80 6.99 -8.04
CA GLY A 436 3.01 8.42 -8.34
C GLY A 436 2.17 8.93 -9.51
N ALA A 437 1.04 8.29 -9.81
CA ALA A 437 0.23 8.54 -10.98
C ALA A 437 -0.82 9.65 -10.77
N GLY A 438 -0.42 10.82 -10.24
CA GLY A 438 -1.28 12.00 -10.05
C GLY A 438 -2.00 12.08 -8.70
N SER A 439 -2.94 13.01 -8.58
CA SER A 439 -3.69 13.27 -7.34
C SER A 439 -4.49 12.06 -6.87
N VAL A 440 -4.38 11.73 -5.59
CA VAL A 440 -5.05 10.57 -4.97
C VAL A 440 -6.34 11.03 -4.31
N TRP A 441 -7.46 10.42 -4.70
CA TRP A 441 -8.73 10.60 -4.01
C TRP A 441 -8.79 9.64 -2.83
N VAL A 442 -9.19 10.13 -1.65
CA VAL A 442 -9.37 9.30 -0.46
C VAL A 442 -10.86 9.12 -0.17
N GLU A 443 -11.19 8.42 0.92
CA GLU A 443 -12.57 8.07 1.29
C GLU A 443 -13.48 9.30 1.33
N LYS A 444 -13.01 10.43 1.89
CA LYS A 444 -13.77 11.69 1.95
C LYS A 444 -14.15 12.27 0.58
N ASP A 445 -13.41 11.92 -0.48
CA ASP A 445 -13.63 12.48 -1.80
C ASP A 445 -14.56 11.58 -2.65
N LEU A 446 -14.73 10.32 -2.25
CA LEU A 446 -15.51 9.31 -2.97
C LEU A 446 -16.78 8.89 -2.24
N VAL A 447 -16.86 9.12 -0.93
CA VAL A 447 -17.96 8.69 -0.05
C VAL A 447 -18.64 9.93 0.54
N PRO A 448 -19.87 10.27 0.12
CA PRO A 448 -20.57 11.47 0.57
C PRO A 448 -20.69 11.59 2.09
N GLU A 449 -20.94 10.48 2.78
CA GLU A 449 -21.12 10.43 4.23
C GLU A 449 -19.83 10.77 4.97
N VAL A 450 -18.69 10.31 4.46
CA VAL A 450 -17.37 10.68 4.96
C VAL A 450 -17.11 12.17 4.73
N ALA A 451 -17.46 12.69 3.54
CA ALA A 451 -17.34 14.12 3.25
C ALA A 451 -18.19 14.99 4.20
N ARG A 452 -19.40 14.55 4.52
CA ARG A 452 -20.32 15.24 5.45
C ARG A 452 -19.75 15.28 6.86
N ALA A 453 -19.32 14.14 7.40
CA ALA A 453 -18.68 14.09 8.72
C ALA A 453 -17.39 14.94 8.77
N TRP A 454 -16.55 14.82 7.73
CA TRP A 454 -15.33 15.62 7.57
C TRP A 454 -15.62 17.11 7.59
N ASN A 455 -16.62 17.56 6.83
CA ASN A 455 -17.00 18.97 6.76
C ASN A 455 -17.50 19.47 8.11
N MET A 456 -18.34 18.71 8.83
CA MET A 456 -18.80 19.10 10.17
C MET A 456 -17.64 19.25 11.16
N PHE A 457 -16.65 18.36 11.11
CA PHE A 457 -15.45 18.43 11.93
C PHE A 457 -14.61 19.68 11.59
N SER A 458 -14.44 19.95 10.31
CA SER A 458 -13.70 21.11 9.83
C SER A 458 -14.40 22.43 10.17
N THR A 459 -15.71 22.55 9.97
CA THR A 459 -16.42 23.82 10.18
C THR A 459 -16.78 24.07 11.64
N THR A 460 -17.11 23.02 12.39
CA THR A 460 -17.58 23.15 13.78
C THR A 460 -16.43 23.17 14.76
N LEU A 461 -15.53 22.19 14.66
CA LEU A 461 -14.35 22.11 15.53
C LEU A 461 -13.16 22.88 14.96
N GLY A 462 -13.20 23.27 13.68
CA GLY A 462 -12.05 23.90 13.05
C GLY A 462 -10.95 22.91 12.65
N ARG A 463 -11.13 21.59 12.82
CA ARG A 463 -10.05 20.58 12.67
C ARG A 463 -9.31 20.67 11.32
N THR A 464 -8.00 20.48 11.33
CA THR A 464 -7.18 20.38 10.10
C THR A 464 -7.24 18.97 9.49
N PRO A 465 -6.87 18.79 8.21
CA PRO A 465 -6.69 17.46 7.62
C PRO A 465 -5.78 16.53 8.42
N GLU A 466 -4.71 17.07 9.01
CA GLU A 466 -3.78 16.30 9.84
C GLU A 466 -4.46 15.80 11.12
N GLU A 467 -5.22 16.65 11.80
CA GLU A 467 -5.99 16.25 12.99
C GLU A 467 -7.07 15.22 12.65
N MET A 468 -7.71 15.33 11.48
CA MET A 468 -8.71 14.37 11.01
C MET A 468 -8.08 13.01 10.65
N ASN A 469 -6.88 13.01 10.06
CA ASN A 469 -6.17 11.78 9.74
C ASN A 469 -5.69 11.04 11.01
N LEU A 470 -5.36 11.76 12.08
CA LEU A 470 -5.00 11.19 13.37
C LEU A 470 -6.22 10.61 14.11
N ASP A 471 -7.38 11.28 14.06
CA ASP A 471 -8.63 10.81 14.68
C ASP A 471 -9.57 10.12 13.68
N ASN A 472 -9.03 9.12 13.01
CA ASN A 472 -9.81 8.41 12.00
C ASN A 472 -10.93 7.55 12.61
N GLU A 473 -10.73 7.00 13.82
CA GLU A 473 -11.78 6.26 14.53
C GLU A 473 -12.93 7.17 14.99
N GLY A 474 -12.64 8.41 15.40
CA GLY A 474 -13.66 9.41 15.65
C GLY A 474 -14.43 9.75 14.38
N LEU A 475 -13.74 9.94 13.25
CA LEU A 475 -14.42 10.16 11.96
C LEU A 475 -15.32 8.98 11.58
N ARG A 476 -14.80 7.75 11.68
CA ARG A 476 -15.53 6.50 11.40
C ARG A 476 -16.79 6.39 12.25
N TYR A 477 -16.68 6.68 13.55
CA TYR A 477 -17.81 6.67 14.47
C TYR A 477 -18.94 7.60 13.99
N TRP A 478 -18.62 8.83 13.59
CA TRP A 478 -19.65 9.76 13.12
C TRP A 478 -20.20 9.41 11.73
N VAL A 479 -19.39 8.81 10.86
CA VAL A 479 -19.87 8.23 9.60
C VAL A 479 -20.88 7.11 9.90
N GLN A 480 -20.61 6.25 10.87
CA GLN A 480 -21.54 5.21 11.30
C GLN A 480 -22.82 5.81 11.92
N VAL A 481 -22.71 6.86 12.74
CA VAL A 481 -23.88 7.54 13.31
C VAL A 481 -24.76 8.13 12.22
N LEU A 482 -24.17 8.77 11.20
CA LEU A 482 -24.88 9.31 10.04
C LEU A 482 -25.62 8.24 9.23
N THR A 483 -25.03 7.05 9.12
CA THR A 483 -25.54 5.97 8.24
C THR A 483 -26.48 5.01 8.95
N THR A 484 -26.36 4.82 10.26
CA THR A 484 -27.18 3.85 11.02
C THR A 484 -28.40 4.47 11.70
N ASN A 485 -28.41 5.80 11.91
CA ASN A 485 -29.50 6.50 12.60
C ASN A 485 -29.97 7.79 11.88
N PRO A 486 -30.31 7.76 10.57
CA PRO A 486 -30.60 8.97 9.81
C PRO A 486 -31.81 9.78 10.34
N GLY A 487 -32.75 9.12 11.03
CA GLY A 487 -33.93 9.77 11.61
C GLY A 487 -33.72 10.52 12.93
N SER A 488 -32.66 10.21 13.69
CA SER A 488 -32.36 10.83 14.99
C SER A 488 -31.02 11.56 15.03
N ALA A 489 -30.09 11.24 14.13
CA ALA A 489 -28.79 11.87 13.98
C ALA A 489 -28.72 12.75 12.72
N THR A 490 -29.54 13.79 12.67
CA THR A 490 -29.41 14.83 11.63
C THR A 490 -28.04 15.50 11.71
N GLU A 491 -27.55 16.09 10.61
CA GLU A 491 -26.33 16.90 10.63
C GLU A 491 -26.40 17.99 11.72
N ALA A 492 -27.57 18.58 11.93
CA ALA A 492 -27.79 19.57 12.98
C ALA A 492 -27.60 18.96 14.40
N ALA A 493 -28.07 17.74 14.63
CA ALA A 493 -27.88 17.05 15.91
C ALA A 493 -26.40 16.70 16.16
N ILE A 494 -25.68 16.27 15.11
CA ILE A 494 -24.25 16.00 15.19
C ILE A 494 -23.49 17.30 15.45
N GLN A 495 -23.76 18.36 14.69
CA GLN A 495 -23.16 19.68 14.91
C GLN A 495 -23.43 20.19 16.33
N SER A 496 -24.66 20.06 16.83
CA SER A 496 -25.00 20.42 18.21
C SER A 496 -24.20 19.61 19.23
N THR A 497 -23.97 18.31 18.97
CA THR A 497 -23.15 17.45 19.84
C THR A 497 -21.68 17.88 19.80
N LEU A 498 -21.15 18.18 18.62
CA LEU A 498 -19.79 18.72 18.46
C LEU A 498 -19.64 20.08 19.16
N GLN A 499 -20.59 21.00 19.01
CA GLN A 499 -20.61 22.29 19.72
C GLN A 499 -20.72 22.12 21.24
N GLY A 500 -21.43 21.08 21.68
CA GLY A 500 -21.53 20.71 23.09
C GLY A 500 -20.29 20.03 23.67
N SER A 501 -19.31 19.64 22.84
CA SER A 501 -18.14 18.87 23.27
C SER A 501 -17.09 19.70 24.02
N ASP A 502 -16.25 19.01 24.80
CA ASP A 502 -15.11 19.65 25.46
C ASP A 502 -14.08 20.17 24.47
N GLU A 503 -13.86 19.47 23.34
CA GLU A 503 -12.98 19.96 22.28
C GLU A 503 -13.43 21.31 21.72
N PHE A 504 -14.72 21.46 21.39
CA PHE A 504 -15.24 22.74 20.93
C PHE A 504 -15.04 23.83 21.97
N PHE A 505 -15.36 23.54 23.23
CA PHE A 505 -15.17 24.47 24.34
C PHE A 505 -13.71 24.91 24.49
N ILE A 506 -12.76 23.99 24.41
CA ILE A 506 -11.32 24.29 24.47
C ILE A 506 -10.94 25.22 23.31
N ARG A 507 -11.30 24.85 22.07
CA ARG A 507 -10.93 25.63 20.88
C ARG A 507 -11.55 27.03 20.89
N ASP A 508 -12.81 27.15 21.30
CA ASP A 508 -13.51 28.42 21.45
C ASP A 508 -12.91 29.27 22.58
N THR A 509 -12.52 28.64 23.70
CA THR A 509 -11.82 29.34 24.80
C THR A 509 -10.53 29.97 24.28
N PHE A 510 -9.66 29.21 23.61
CA PHE A 510 -8.42 29.75 23.03
C PHE A 510 -8.69 30.90 22.04
N ARG A 511 -9.70 30.76 21.19
CA ARG A 511 -10.07 31.83 20.26
C ARG A 511 -10.48 33.10 21.00
N ARG A 512 -11.26 33.01 22.07
CA ARG A 512 -11.78 34.16 22.82
C ARG A 512 -10.76 34.78 23.78
N THR A 513 -9.90 33.98 24.41
CA THR A 513 -8.99 34.45 25.46
C THR A 513 -7.62 34.85 24.92
N VAL A 514 -7.07 34.11 23.96
CA VAL A 514 -5.70 34.32 23.44
C VAL A 514 -5.67 34.72 21.96
N ASN A 515 -6.83 34.85 21.31
CA ASN A 515 -6.99 35.23 19.90
C ASN A 515 -6.13 34.39 18.95
N ARG A 516 -6.04 33.08 19.21
CA ARG A 516 -5.40 32.12 18.32
C ARG A 516 -6.10 30.77 18.37
N ARG A 517 -5.77 29.93 17.39
CA ARG A 517 -6.15 28.52 17.39
C ARG A 517 -5.20 27.74 18.33
N PRO A 518 -5.69 26.83 19.17
CA PRO A 518 -4.83 25.88 19.87
C PRO A 518 -4.26 24.86 18.89
N SER A 519 -3.04 24.38 19.14
CA SER A 519 -2.51 23.21 18.46
C SER A 519 -3.34 21.96 18.81
N GLY A 520 -3.26 20.91 17.99
CA GLY A 520 -3.92 19.64 18.30
C GLY A 520 -3.49 19.07 19.66
N TRP A 521 -2.25 19.32 20.09
CA TRP A 521 -1.73 18.89 21.39
C TRP A 521 -2.33 19.66 22.55
N GLU A 522 -2.51 20.97 22.42
CA GLU A 522 -3.20 21.76 23.44
C GLU A 522 -4.64 21.28 23.61
N VAL A 523 -5.32 20.97 22.50
CA VAL A 523 -6.67 20.41 22.53
C VAL A 523 -6.69 19.06 23.24
N TYR A 524 -5.80 18.13 22.86
CA TYR A 524 -5.71 16.81 23.48
C TYR A 524 -5.40 16.88 24.97
N TYR A 525 -4.44 17.71 25.36
CA TYR A 525 -4.07 17.91 26.77
C TYR A 525 -5.27 18.39 27.59
N TRP A 526 -5.91 19.49 27.17
CA TRP A 526 -7.03 20.04 27.92
C TRP A 526 -8.23 19.12 27.93
N ALA A 527 -8.51 18.40 26.84
CA ALA A 527 -9.57 17.39 26.82
C ALA A 527 -9.29 16.27 27.83
N THR A 528 -8.04 15.84 27.96
CA THR A 528 -7.60 14.83 28.93
C THR A 528 -7.71 15.33 30.37
N GLU A 529 -7.32 16.59 30.64
CA GLU A 529 -7.48 17.19 31.97
C GLU A 529 -8.95 17.31 32.36
N MET A 530 -9.83 17.63 31.40
CA MET A 530 -11.27 17.73 31.60
C MET A 530 -11.88 16.34 31.84
N SER A 531 -11.54 15.34 31.02
CA SER A 531 -12.04 13.98 31.18
C SER A 531 -11.58 13.33 32.49
N ALA A 532 -10.39 13.68 32.98
CA ALA A 532 -9.88 13.25 34.27
C ALA A 532 -10.40 14.05 35.46
N GLY A 533 -11.26 15.06 35.24
CA GLY A 533 -11.81 15.92 36.28
C GLY A 533 -10.78 16.84 36.97
N ARG A 534 -9.57 16.96 36.43
CA ARG A 534 -8.50 17.83 36.96
C ARG A 534 -8.72 19.30 36.59
N THR A 535 -9.49 19.55 35.54
CA THR A 535 -9.99 20.89 35.20
C THR A 535 -11.47 20.83 34.83
N THR A 536 -12.11 21.99 34.79
CA THR A 536 -13.53 22.14 34.39
C THR A 536 -13.63 23.23 33.33
N ARG A 537 -14.77 23.31 32.64
CA ARG A 537 -15.04 24.41 31.70
C ARG A 537 -14.87 25.79 32.35
N ALA A 538 -15.37 25.95 33.57
CA ALA A 538 -15.22 27.18 34.34
C ALA A 538 -13.74 27.48 34.63
N ASN A 539 -12.96 26.47 34.99
CA ASN A 539 -11.54 26.63 35.32
C ASN A 539 -10.66 26.90 34.10
N LEU A 540 -10.99 26.33 32.94
CA LEU A 540 -10.22 26.54 31.71
C LEU A 540 -10.36 27.98 31.17
N ALA A 541 -11.50 28.63 31.41
CA ALA A 541 -11.77 29.98 30.91
C ALA A 541 -10.87 31.09 31.50
N PHE A 542 -10.06 30.80 32.52
CA PHE A 542 -9.16 31.78 33.13
C PHE A 542 -7.86 31.95 32.35
N ALA A 543 -7.43 33.22 32.17
CA ALA A 543 -6.26 33.61 31.37
C ALA A 543 -4.92 33.02 31.88
N ASN A 544 -4.83 32.65 33.16
CA ASN A 544 -3.65 32.02 33.75
C ASN A 544 -3.58 30.51 33.47
N ARG A 545 -4.67 29.89 33.00
CA ARG A 545 -4.73 28.50 32.53
C ARG A 545 -4.57 28.45 31.01
N VAL A 546 -5.27 29.34 30.29
CA VAL A 546 -5.16 29.53 28.85
C VAL A 546 -4.64 30.94 28.58
N GLY A 547 -3.44 31.08 28.02
CA GLY A 547 -2.81 32.40 27.87
C GLY A 547 -1.59 32.64 28.73
N TYR A 548 -0.96 31.58 29.27
CA TYR A 548 0.38 31.68 29.86
C TYR A 548 1.35 32.40 28.92
N GLU A 549 1.23 32.21 27.60
CA GLU A 549 2.03 32.92 26.61
C GLU A 549 1.89 34.45 26.65
N ASN A 550 0.82 34.99 27.23
CA ASN A 550 0.60 36.42 27.37
C ASN A 550 1.32 37.02 28.60
N THR A 551 1.83 36.18 29.50
CA THR A 551 2.69 36.63 30.61
C THR A 551 4.17 36.71 30.21
N LEU A 552 4.51 36.16 29.05
CA LEU A 552 5.88 36.08 28.54
C LEU A 552 6.26 37.34 27.75
N THR A 553 7.57 37.61 27.65
CA THR A 553 8.12 38.61 26.72
C THR A 553 7.80 38.23 25.26
N PRO A 554 7.89 39.16 24.29
CA PRO A 554 7.66 38.83 22.88
C PRO A 554 8.49 37.63 22.38
N ASN A 555 9.77 37.55 22.77
CA ASN A 555 10.63 36.41 22.44
C ASN A 555 10.32 35.16 23.28
N GLY A 556 9.97 35.31 24.56
CA GLY A 556 9.49 34.19 25.38
C GLY A 556 8.23 33.55 24.80
N LYS A 557 7.31 34.36 24.26
CA LYS A 557 6.11 33.89 23.55
C LYS A 557 6.46 33.09 22.29
N ARG A 558 7.47 33.52 21.53
CA ARG A 558 7.97 32.76 20.36
C ARG A 558 8.54 31.41 20.77
N VAL A 559 9.38 31.37 21.80
CA VAL A 559 9.95 30.12 22.34
C VAL A 559 8.87 29.18 22.88
N PHE A 560 7.89 29.72 23.62
CA PHE A 560 6.73 28.95 24.08
C PHE A 560 6.01 28.29 22.90
N LEU A 561 5.75 29.05 21.83
CA LEU A 561 5.11 28.51 20.62
C LEU A 561 5.98 27.46 19.93
N LEU A 562 7.32 27.54 19.99
CA LEU A 562 8.19 26.48 19.50
C LEU A 562 8.09 25.21 20.35
N TYR A 563 8.06 25.32 21.69
CA TYR A 563 7.85 24.16 22.55
C TYR A 563 6.50 23.48 22.30
N VAL A 564 5.44 24.25 22.09
CA VAL A 564 4.12 23.68 21.79
C VAL A 564 4.06 23.11 20.38
N ASN A 565 4.45 23.88 19.36
CA ASN A 565 4.20 23.51 17.96
C ASN A 565 5.27 22.58 17.37
N VAL A 566 6.51 22.67 17.85
CA VAL A 566 7.61 21.79 17.40
C VAL A 566 7.73 20.60 18.33
N MET A 567 7.87 20.85 19.63
CA MET A 567 8.08 19.75 20.58
C MET A 567 6.78 19.07 21.02
N GLY A 568 5.60 19.71 20.90
CA GLY A 568 4.37 19.14 21.46
C GLY A 568 4.37 19.10 23.00
N ARG A 569 5.18 19.96 23.66
CA ARG A 569 5.19 20.05 25.11
C ARG A 569 3.88 20.65 25.63
N THR A 570 3.41 20.10 26.73
CA THR A 570 2.26 20.60 27.49
C THR A 570 2.66 21.79 28.36
N LEU A 571 1.66 22.57 28.78
CA LEU A 571 1.90 23.73 29.66
C LEU A 571 2.63 23.35 30.96
N PRO A 572 2.27 22.27 31.69
CA PRO A 572 3.01 21.86 32.88
C PRO A 572 4.50 21.59 32.61
N GLU A 573 4.82 20.89 31.51
CA GLU A 573 6.21 20.60 31.13
C GLU A 573 7.00 21.89 30.86
N ILE A 574 6.39 22.85 30.16
CA ILE A 574 7.02 24.14 29.84
C ILE A 574 7.23 24.96 31.12
N THR A 575 6.21 25.04 31.99
CA THR A 575 6.30 25.81 33.25
C THR A 575 7.26 25.19 34.27
N ALA A 576 7.50 23.87 34.19
CA ALA A 576 8.51 23.20 35.01
C ALA A 576 9.94 23.46 34.49
N ASP A 577 10.12 23.61 33.17
CA ASP A 577 11.40 23.89 32.51
C ASP A 577 11.67 25.40 32.37
N THR A 578 11.66 26.11 33.49
CA THR A 578 11.95 27.57 33.52
C THR A 578 13.33 27.89 32.99
N ASN A 579 14.34 27.08 33.32
CA ASN A 579 15.71 27.25 32.83
C ASN A 579 15.81 27.11 31.30
N GLY A 580 15.12 26.13 30.70
CA GLY A 580 15.07 25.95 29.25
C GLY A 580 14.35 27.12 28.56
N MET A 581 13.20 27.54 29.09
CA MET A 581 12.48 28.73 28.62
C MET A 581 13.35 29.99 28.65
N ASP A 582 14.05 30.25 29.75
CA ASP A 582 14.94 31.41 29.91
C ASP A 582 16.14 31.34 28.97
N TYR A 583 16.74 30.16 28.82
CA TYR A 583 17.88 29.95 27.91
C TYR A 583 17.50 30.29 26.47
N TRP A 584 16.44 29.69 25.93
CA TRP A 584 16.05 29.90 24.54
C TRP A 584 15.49 31.31 24.29
N THR A 585 14.87 31.93 25.30
CA THR A 585 14.45 33.33 25.21
C THR A 585 15.65 34.24 25.09
N ARG A 586 16.69 34.02 25.91
CA ARG A 586 17.96 34.76 25.82
C ARG A 586 18.66 34.56 24.47
N VAL A 587 18.61 33.35 23.90
CA VAL A 587 19.14 33.08 22.56
C VAL A 587 18.48 33.96 21.48
N LEU A 588 17.18 34.27 21.60
CA LEU A 588 16.50 35.22 20.70
C LEU A 588 16.77 36.68 21.06
N ASP A 589 16.89 37.02 22.35
CA ASP A 589 17.15 38.38 22.82
C ASP A 589 18.56 38.87 22.42
N ASP A 590 19.56 38.00 22.52
CA ASP A 590 20.97 38.32 22.25
C ASP A 590 21.34 38.32 20.74
N ASN A 591 20.36 38.01 19.87
CA ASN A 591 20.43 37.99 18.41
C ASN A 591 21.63 37.26 17.75
N PRO A 592 21.70 35.90 17.81
CA PRO A 592 22.41 35.12 16.80
C PRO A 592 21.60 33.98 16.14
N ALA A 593 20.43 33.60 16.66
CA ALA A 593 19.62 32.50 16.09
C ALA A 593 18.21 32.97 15.71
N SER A 594 17.74 32.59 14.53
CA SER A 594 16.33 32.79 14.14
C SER A 594 15.43 31.75 14.82
N GLU A 595 14.12 32.02 14.90
CA GLU A 595 13.12 31.03 15.35
C GLU A 595 13.27 29.70 14.58
N ALA A 596 13.63 29.76 13.30
CA ALA A 596 13.89 28.58 12.47
C ALA A 596 15.10 27.78 12.94
N ALA A 597 16.17 28.43 13.40
CA ALA A 597 17.36 27.76 13.91
C ALA A 597 17.10 27.07 15.27
N ILE A 598 16.31 27.70 16.14
CA ILE A 598 15.85 27.06 17.40
C ILE A 598 14.97 25.86 17.09
N ALA A 599 14.00 26.02 16.18
CA ALA A 599 13.14 24.93 15.74
C ALA A 599 13.94 23.75 15.20
N GLU A 600 15.02 24.00 14.46
CA GLU A 600 15.90 22.95 13.96
C GLU A 600 16.69 22.25 15.06
N THR A 601 17.15 23.01 16.06
CA THR A 601 17.80 22.43 17.24
C THR A 601 16.82 21.55 18.03
N PHE A 602 15.54 21.95 18.10
CA PHE A 602 14.49 21.12 18.68
C PHE A 602 14.29 19.83 17.88
N ARG A 603 14.14 19.92 16.55
CA ARG A 603 13.90 18.75 15.68
C ARG A 603 15.02 17.70 15.71
N THR A 604 16.25 18.12 16.00
CA THR A 604 17.40 17.23 16.10
C THR A 604 17.62 16.67 17.51
N SER A 605 16.86 17.12 18.51
CA SER A 605 16.99 16.67 19.90
C SER A 605 16.47 15.24 20.12
N ALA A 606 17.05 14.54 21.11
CA ALA A 606 16.59 13.21 21.50
C ALA A 606 15.12 13.22 21.98
N GLU A 607 14.71 14.27 22.70
CA GLU A 607 13.33 14.42 23.13
C GLU A 607 12.37 14.53 21.95
N TYR A 608 12.68 15.36 20.94
CA TYR A 608 11.83 15.46 19.75
C TYR A 608 11.68 14.13 19.02
N ARG A 609 12.77 13.37 18.89
CA ARG A 609 12.75 12.04 18.26
C ARG A 609 11.84 11.07 19.03
N VAL A 610 11.93 11.02 20.36
CA VAL A 610 11.03 10.22 21.20
C VAL A 610 9.59 10.66 21.05
N ARG A 611 9.32 11.96 21.15
CA ARG A 611 7.96 12.50 20.99
C ARG A 611 7.38 12.17 19.63
N THR A 612 8.15 12.33 18.56
CA THR A 612 7.76 11.97 17.19
C THR A 612 7.46 10.47 17.08
N ALA A 613 8.26 9.60 17.70
CA ALA A 613 7.99 8.16 17.73
C ALA A 613 6.67 7.83 18.45
N PHE A 614 6.36 8.51 19.56
CA PHE A 614 5.08 8.37 20.26
C PHE A 614 3.88 8.85 19.44
N VAL A 615 4.01 9.96 18.73
CA VAL A 615 2.95 10.44 17.84
C VAL A 615 2.72 9.45 16.70
N LYS A 616 3.78 8.97 16.05
CA LYS A 616 3.68 8.00 14.95
C LYS A 616 3.10 6.66 15.40
N SER A 617 3.49 6.17 16.58
CA SER A 617 3.13 4.82 17.03
C SER A 617 1.87 4.78 17.89
N LYS A 618 1.65 5.76 18.77
CA LYS A 618 0.54 5.76 19.73
C LYS A 618 -0.49 6.87 19.47
N GLY A 619 -0.24 7.79 18.52
CA GLY A 619 -1.14 8.91 18.25
C GLY A 619 -1.23 9.94 19.38
N ARG A 620 -0.29 9.91 20.35
CA ARG A 620 -0.24 10.80 21.51
C ARG A 620 1.19 11.22 21.84
N GLN A 621 1.34 12.24 22.68
CA GLN A 621 2.64 12.58 23.29
C GLN A 621 3.01 11.58 24.41
N PRO A 622 4.30 11.37 24.67
CA PRO A 622 4.75 10.58 25.82
C PRO A 622 4.48 11.33 27.13
N THR A 623 4.27 10.57 28.20
CA THR A 623 4.33 11.07 29.57
C THR A 623 5.78 11.38 29.97
N LEU A 624 5.98 12.15 31.05
CA LEU A 624 7.32 12.43 31.59
C LEU A 624 8.10 11.15 31.97
N ALA A 625 7.39 10.12 32.47
CA ALA A 625 7.99 8.82 32.80
C ALA A 625 8.45 8.07 31.55
N GLU A 626 7.66 8.13 30.47
CA GLU A 626 8.02 7.55 29.18
C GLU A 626 9.20 8.30 28.55
N LEU A 627 9.24 9.64 28.61
CA LEU A 627 10.40 10.41 28.16
C LEU A 627 11.68 9.99 28.87
N SER A 628 11.62 9.84 30.20
CA SER A 628 12.76 9.39 31.01
C SER A 628 13.22 7.98 30.66
N THR A 629 12.31 7.13 30.16
CA THR A 629 12.59 5.76 29.74
C THR A 629 13.18 5.68 28.33
N PHE A 630 12.67 6.49 27.39
CA PHE A 630 13.01 6.38 25.97
C PHE A 630 14.13 7.33 25.53
N ILE A 631 14.31 8.50 26.16
CA ILE A 631 15.42 9.43 25.82
C ILE A 631 16.80 8.75 25.94
N PRO A 632 17.13 7.99 27.01
CA PRO A 632 18.42 7.32 27.11
C PRO A 632 18.70 6.32 25.98
N LYS A 633 17.65 5.75 25.36
CA LYS A 633 17.78 4.80 24.26
C LYS A 633 18.25 5.45 22.96
N VAL A 634 18.00 6.75 22.78
CA VAL A 634 18.40 7.49 21.57
C VAL A 634 19.73 8.23 21.70
N THR A 635 20.26 8.38 22.92
CA THR A 635 21.56 9.04 23.17
C THR A 635 22.76 8.10 23.11
N SER A 636 22.55 6.80 22.84
CA SER A 636 23.61 5.80 22.71
C SER A 636 24.43 5.99 21.41
N PRO A 637 25.76 5.76 21.42
CA PRO A 637 26.64 5.87 20.24
C PRO A 637 26.31 4.90 19.08
N THR A 638 25.43 3.92 19.30
CA THR A 638 24.84 3.06 18.24
C THR A 638 23.44 3.51 17.84
N THR A 639 23.19 4.82 17.90
CA THR A 639 21.88 5.49 17.81
C THR A 639 20.87 4.71 16.96
N PRO A 640 19.81 4.14 17.56
CA PRO A 640 18.79 3.45 16.79
C PRO A 640 18.11 4.42 15.81
N THR A 641 17.71 3.90 14.65
CA THR A 641 16.97 4.67 13.64
C THR A 641 15.62 5.13 14.20
N ASP A 642 15.04 6.17 13.62
CA ASP A 642 13.69 6.63 14.01
C ASP A 642 12.63 5.55 13.80
N ALA A 643 12.81 4.70 12.77
CA ALA A 643 11.98 3.52 12.52
C ALA A 643 12.08 2.50 13.68
N TRP A 644 13.28 2.21 14.16
CA TRP A 644 13.47 1.36 15.33
C TRP A 644 12.78 1.95 16.56
N LEU A 645 12.97 3.25 16.82
CA LEU A 645 12.41 3.91 17.99
C LEU A 645 10.88 3.91 17.96
N ALA A 646 10.28 4.20 16.80
CA ALA A 646 8.84 4.10 16.61
C ALA A 646 8.34 2.67 16.91
N ASN A 647 9.06 1.65 16.46
CA ASN A 647 8.69 0.26 16.75
C ASN A 647 8.88 -0.12 18.21
N ASP A 648 9.94 0.33 18.86
CA ASP A 648 10.16 0.11 20.30
C ASP A 648 9.04 0.77 21.13
N VAL A 649 8.62 1.98 20.77
CA VAL A 649 7.48 2.66 21.39
C VAL A 649 6.18 1.89 21.16
N TRP A 650 5.92 1.43 19.94
CA TRP A 650 4.72 0.65 19.61
C TRP A 650 4.55 -0.58 20.51
N VAL A 651 5.64 -1.33 20.68
CA VAL A 651 5.65 -2.60 21.41
C VAL A 651 5.72 -2.39 22.92
N ASN A 652 6.55 -1.46 23.40
CA ASN A 652 6.95 -1.41 24.81
C ASN A 652 6.35 -0.23 25.60
N ALA A 653 5.81 0.79 24.94
CA ALA A 653 5.13 1.87 25.67
C ALA A 653 3.70 1.46 26.06
N ALA A 654 3.25 1.94 27.22
CA ALA A 654 1.88 1.75 27.68
C ALA A 654 0.87 2.36 26.68
N ASP A 655 -0.33 1.81 26.65
CA ASP A 655 -1.35 2.21 25.69
C ASP A 655 -2.08 3.50 26.08
#